data_AF-A0A937NLZ2-F1
#
_entry.id   AF-A0A937NLZ2-F1
#
_cell.length_a   1.000
_cell.length_b   1.000
_cell.length_c   1.000
_cell.angle_alpha   90.00
_cell.angle_beta   90.00
_cell.angle_gamma   90.00
#
_symmetry.space_group_name_H-M   'P 1'
#
loop_
_entity.id
_entity.type
_entity.pdbx_description
1 polymer ?
#
loop_
_entity_poly.entity_id
_entity_poly.type
_entity_poly.pdbx_seq_one_letter_code
_entity_poly.pdbx_strand_id
1 'polypeptide(L)'
;MLNGKGLWTRGKKELARAIRIAPQMGATHIIYKVGQGATCYPGTAQAAQRIAAAGVIPFAWIYLLLDDPQAEAQVVVRAFQDGFQGFVFDTEADRCHNRFEQATQLGQYLRVAGLDLNKLYNCSFPNISLHRGLPYDQMNVFCKGGLMPMSYGAFFTPESSVPPDQQAQRVIDEWTYGHYEYWRRRWGYRPPLYPVLGPYHDEYGHVRMSPGEFQVWLDRLAAHRPTFFSIFTAAAINDDLLPLIRACPLGQVTRRVPTSIQVKVISPEAGFLNVRPTPSTDRPPITLVDDGTVLDALESGADARAKVGQEGQWLHVRTPEDIKGYVAAWYLHLHEEAVDSGMQVEVVSPEVGFLNVRPTPSTERPPIARVGDGAVLDALEPEANVRAKVGQEGQWLHVRTPEGVTAYAAAWYLRLHEEPVVAGVQVEAVSPEVGFLNVRPTPSTKRPPITQVDDGSVMESLESEKNTRAKVGQENQWLHVRTLDNIEGFVAAWYLCLHKEEDIGAPIPHLVVRSAAGLNVRGGPGMHSPIWRVVNKTVLEVRENPKKVEGKIGKDQWIHIRTPSLREGYVNGLYVRAKQLTDKRKPVSDTGLPQGECAWIFGIHAAGATTPADFRSLFQNKHKTGWVLFTEAIGADPHHGGGHDYTPWSHSGYGVIVRLNHSYEPSGTLPVRARYADFAHACARYVQNSQGAHIWIVGNEQNNVREHPGGAENPIEHITPQMYAEAFNLARQRIKEVQPEAIVVPGAVDPYNTYSWKLSGNQRNRPLEYFKEMLSYIDDLDGITLHTYTHWLDVGLITRPTVFQDPFLQPGTPKEHHYDFQAYRAFAEAIPEKWRDRPIYITETNHWVALEHQPRNSNEERKVGWMDKDKGWVQAAYAEIQRWNSTPHAQQIHCLLLYRWTGDAWAIERLGRLHEDIRKALDHDYRWRR
;
A
#
# COMPACT_ATOMS: atom_id res chain seq x y z
N MET A 1 -18.29 -7.90 -18.95
CA MET A 1 -18.78 -9.25 -19.32
C MET A 1 -18.22 -9.59 -20.69
N LEU A 2 -17.69 -10.79 -20.90
CA LEU A 2 -17.14 -11.22 -22.18
C LEU A 2 -18.27 -11.53 -23.18
N ASN A 3 -18.02 -11.17 -24.44
CA ASN A 3 -18.86 -11.52 -25.58
C ASN A 3 -17.96 -12.06 -26.70
N GLY A 4 -18.38 -13.16 -27.33
CA GLY A 4 -17.66 -13.76 -28.46
C GLY A 4 -17.12 -15.15 -28.16
N LYS A 5 -16.01 -15.51 -28.83
CA LYS A 5 -15.37 -16.83 -28.70
C LYS A 5 -13.89 -16.69 -28.37
N GLY A 6 -13.33 -17.64 -27.62
CA GLY A 6 -11.91 -17.68 -27.26
C GLY A 6 -11.18 -18.92 -27.77
N LEU A 7 -9.86 -18.81 -27.96
CA LEU A 7 -9.00 -19.93 -28.34
C LEU A 7 -7.75 -19.99 -27.45
N TRP A 8 -7.53 -21.11 -26.77
CA TRP A 8 -6.39 -21.29 -25.88
C TRP A 8 -5.17 -21.83 -26.60
N THR A 9 -3.99 -21.48 -26.10
CA THR A 9 -2.70 -21.96 -26.60
C THR A 9 -1.79 -22.39 -25.46
N ARG A 10 -1.01 -23.46 -25.67
CA ARG A 10 0.04 -23.92 -24.73
C ARG A 10 1.35 -23.12 -24.83
N GLY A 11 1.33 -21.95 -25.47
CA GLY A 11 2.47 -21.04 -25.61
C GLY A 11 3.01 -20.97 -27.04
N LYS A 12 4.32 -20.71 -27.18
CA LYS A 12 4.96 -20.30 -28.45
C LYS A 12 4.72 -21.25 -29.63
N LYS A 13 4.68 -22.56 -29.41
CA LYS A 13 4.53 -23.57 -30.47
C LYS A 13 3.17 -23.50 -31.17
N GLU A 14 2.12 -23.06 -30.48
CA GLU A 14 0.75 -23.05 -30.98
C GLU A 14 0.31 -21.68 -31.52
N LEU A 15 1.03 -20.61 -31.19
CA LEU A 15 0.63 -19.23 -31.48
C LEU A 15 0.35 -18.97 -32.97
N ALA A 16 1.22 -19.46 -33.86
CA ALA A 16 1.06 -19.27 -35.30
C ALA A 16 -0.22 -19.95 -35.83
N ARG A 17 -0.52 -21.15 -35.34
CA ARG A 17 -1.75 -21.86 -35.68
C ARG A 17 -2.97 -21.13 -35.12
N ALA A 18 -2.91 -20.69 -33.86
CA ALA A 18 -4.00 -19.99 -33.21
C ALA A 18 -4.40 -18.71 -33.95
N ILE A 19 -3.42 -17.88 -34.33
CA ILE A 19 -3.64 -16.66 -35.15
C ILE A 19 -4.31 -17.01 -36.49
N ARG A 20 -3.88 -18.12 -37.13
CA ARG A 20 -4.44 -18.56 -38.42
C ARG A 20 -5.90 -18.98 -38.34
N ILE A 21 -6.29 -19.70 -37.28
CA ILE A 21 -7.64 -20.29 -37.17
C ILE A 21 -8.64 -19.44 -36.39
N ALA A 22 -8.19 -18.51 -35.56
CA ALA A 22 -9.08 -17.65 -34.77
C ALA A 22 -10.17 -16.97 -35.64
N PRO A 23 -9.86 -16.33 -36.79
CA PRO A 23 -10.90 -15.75 -37.65
C PRO A 23 -11.85 -16.78 -38.26
N GLN A 24 -11.38 -17.99 -38.53
CA GLN A 24 -12.16 -19.06 -39.19
C GLN A 24 -13.27 -19.60 -38.27
N MET A 25 -13.02 -19.63 -36.96
CA MET A 25 -14.00 -20.02 -35.93
C MET A 25 -14.75 -18.82 -35.33
N GLY A 26 -14.48 -17.60 -35.78
CA GLY A 26 -15.06 -16.37 -35.22
C GLY A 26 -14.57 -16.05 -33.80
N ALA A 27 -13.36 -16.46 -33.45
CA ALA A 27 -12.75 -16.15 -32.17
C ALA A 27 -12.35 -14.67 -32.09
N THR A 28 -12.72 -14.08 -30.96
CA THR A 28 -12.45 -12.69 -30.56
C THR A 28 -11.27 -12.58 -29.61
N HIS A 29 -10.90 -13.68 -28.94
CA HIS A 29 -9.84 -13.73 -27.94
C HIS A 29 -8.88 -14.89 -28.19
N ILE A 30 -7.58 -14.67 -27.98
CA ILE A 30 -6.57 -15.75 -27.87
C ILE A 30 -6.04 -15.73 -26.45
N ILE A 31 -6.10 -16.89 -25.79
CA ILE A 31 -5.71 -17.08 -24.39
C ILE A 31 -4.35 -17.81 -24.38
N TYR A 32 -3.28 -17.07 -24.13
CA TYR A 32 -1.90 -17.47 -24.34
C TYR A 32 -1.20 -17.87 -23.04
N LYS A 33 -0.53 -19.04 -23.02
CA LYS A 33 0.21 -19.50 -21.84
C LYS A 33 1.46 -18.65 -21.63
N VAL A 34 1.45 -17.83 -20.59
CA VAL A 34 2.57 -16.92 -20.26
C VAL A 34 3.54 -17.51 -19.25
N GLY A 35 3.16 -18.58 -18.55
CA GLY A 35 4.00 -19.15 -17.51
C GLY A 35 3.38 -20.33 -16.77
N GLN A 36 4.04 -20.71 -15.68
CA GLN A 36 3.61 -21.76 -14.74
C GLN A 36 4.15 -21.43 -13.35
N GLY A 37 3.25 -21.37 -12.37
CA GLY A 37 3.55 -20.87 -11.03
C GLY A 37 4.30 -19.54 -11.09
N ALA A 38 5.38 -19.44 -10.31
CA ALA A 38 6.26 -18.28 -10.26
C ALA A 38 7.11 -18.03 -11.53
N THR A 39 7.05 -18.92 -12.54
CA THR A 39 7.92 -18.84 -13.72
C THR A 39 7.20 -18.22 -14.92
N CYS A 40 7.71 -17.09 -15.42
CA CYS A 40 7.27 -16.49 -16.67
C CYS A 40 8.08 -17.03 -17.86
N TYR A 41 7.42 -17.38 -18.95
CA TYR A 41 8.08 -17.79 -20.19
C TYR A 41 8.63 -16.58 -20.95
N PRO A 42 9.73 -16.74 -21.71
CA PRO A 42 10.28 -15.65 -22.50
C PRO A 42 9.43 -15.36 -23.74
N GLY A 43 9.39 -14.08 -24.17
CA GLY A 43 8.74 -13.65 -25.41
C GLY A 43 7.24 -13.41 -25.32
N THR A 44 6.69 -13.27 -24.12
CA THR A 44 5.27 -12.98 -23.83
C THR A 44 4.79 -11.65 -24.43
N ALA A 45 5.57 -10.57 -24.33
CA ALA A 45 5.25 -9.29 -24.98
C ALA A 45 5.13 -9.40 -26.51
N GLN A 46 6.04 -10.13 -27.15
CA GLN A 46 5.99 -10.37 -28.60
C GLN A 46 4.76 -11.20 -28.98
N ALA A 47 4.35 -12.14 -28.12
CA ALA A 47 3.12 -12.91 -28.33
C ALA A 47 1.87 -12.01 -28.27
N ALA A 48 1.76 -11.17 -27.23
CA ALA A 48 0.64 -10.22 -27.09
C ALA A 48 0.54 -9.28 -28.31
N GLN A 49 1.66 -8.70 -28.74
CA GLN A 49 1.72 -7.85 -29.93
C GLN A 49 1.26 -8.58 -31.19
N ARG A 50 1.70 -9.82 -31.41
CA ARG A 50 1.29 -10.62 -32.57
C ARG A 50 -0.20 -10.98 -32.56
N ILE A 51 -0.77 -11.23 -31.38
CA ILE A 51 -2.20 -11.50 -31.23
C ILE A 51 -3.01 -10.24 -31.54
N ALA A 52 -2.63 -9.10 -30.94
CA ALA A 52 -3.27 -7.81 -31.19
C ALA A 52 -3.17 -7.38 -32.67
N ALA A 53 -2.01 -7.58 -33.30
CA ALA A 53 -1.81 -7.29 -34.72
C ALA A 53 -2.68 -8.16 -35.65
N ALA A 54 -3.16 -9.32 -35.18
CA ALA A 54 -4.11 -10.15 -35.90
C ALA A 54 -5.58 -9.72 -35.70
N GLY A 55 -5.84 -8.62 -34.99
CA GLY A 55 -7.19 -8.13 -34.69
C GLY A 55 -7.92 -8.95 -33.62
N VAL A 56 -7.17 -9.71 -32.80
CA VAL A 56 -7.71 -10.59 -31.75
C VAL A 56 -7.26 -10.08 -30.38
N ILE A 57 -8.11 -10.19 -29.36
CA ILE A 57 -7.81 -9.69 -28.01
C ILE A 57 -6.86 -10.66 -27.29
N PRO A 58 -5.68 -10.21 -26.83
CA PRO A 58 -4.72 -11.05 -26.12
C PRO A 58 -5.11 -11.23 -24.66
N PHE A 59 -5.37 -12.47 -24.24
CA PHE A 59 -5.50 -12.88 -22.83
C PHE A 59 -4.31 -13.75 -22.43
N ALA A 60 -3.89 -13.65 -21.18
CA ALA A 60 -2.83 -14.48 -20.60
C ALA A 60 -3.42 -15.59 -19.74
N TRP A 61 -2.72 -16.71 -19.60
CA TRP A 61 -3.01 -17.70 -18.57
C TRP A 61 -1.75 -18.36 -18.03
N ILE A 62 -1.83 -18.86 -16.78
CA ILE A 62 -0.78 -19.66 -16.15
C ILE A 62 -1.38 -20.94 -15.56
N TYR A 63 -0.55 -21.98 -15.50
CA TYR A 63 -0.81 -23.14 -14.67
C TYR A 63 -0.46 -22.79 -13.21
N LEU A 64 -1.47 -22.64 -12.35
CA LEU A 64 -1.31 -22.15 -10.99
C LEU A 64 -0.75 -23.24 -10.07
N LEU A 65 0.22 -22.91 -9.21
CA LEU A 65 0.82 -23.87 -8.28
C LEU A 65 0.67 -23.47 -6.80
N LEU A 66 0.58 -22.17 -6.50
CA LEU A 66 0.53 -21.59 -5.15
C LEU A 66 1.76 -21.95 -4.29
N ASP A 67 2.91 -22.20 -4.92
CA ASP A 67 4.19 -22.42 -4.24
C ASP A 67 4.80 -21.10 -3.74
N ASP A 68 4.59 -20.01 -4.50
CA ASP A 68 5.02 -18.66 -4.14
C ASP A 68 3.94 -17.67 -4.62
N PRO A 69 2.93 -17.37 -3.79
CA PRO A 69 1.83 -16.47 -4.14
C PRO A 69 2.28 -15.07 -4.56
N GLN A 70 3.41 -14.58 -4.02
CA GLN A 70 3.93 -13.27 -4.35
C GLN A 70 4.56 -13.27 -5.75
N ALA A 71 5.40 -14.26 -6.05
CA ALA A 71 6.00 -14.38 -7.37
C ALA A 71 4.95 -14.71 -8.45
N GLU A 72 3.94 -15.53 -8.13
CA GLU A 72 2.79 -15.77 -9.01
C GLU A 72 2.00 -14.50 -9.30
N ALA A 73 1.80 -13.62 -8.30
CA ALA A 73 1.20 -12.30 -8.53
C ALA A 73 2.06 -11.43 -9.47
N GLN A 74 3.39 -11.52 -9.39
CA GLN A 74 4.29 -10.80 -10.29
C GLN A 74 4.19 -11.27 -11.75
N VAL A 75 3.93 -12.56 -11.99
CA VAL A 75 3.66 -13.06 -13.35
C VAL A 75 2.41 -12.40 -13.94
N VAL A 76 1.39 -12.16 -13.12
CA VAL A 76 0.14 -11.48 -13.53
C VAL A 76 0.41 -10.03 -13.89
N VAL A 77 1.11 -9.29 -13.01
CA VAL A 77 1.52 -7.90 -13.26
C VAL A 77 2.32 -7.82 -14.56
N ARG A 78 3.27 -8.74 -14.75
CA ARG A 78 4.09 -8.79 -15.96
C ARG A 78 3.27 -9.03 -17.22
N ALA A 79 2.29 -9.91 -17.18
CA ALA A 79 1.42 -10.16 -18.33
C ALA A 79 0.63 -8.90 -18.74
N PHE A 80 0.08 -8.15 -17.79
CA PHE A 80 -0.58 -6.88 -18.12
C PHE A 80 0.39 -5.86 -18.73
N GLN A 81 1.62 -5.75 -18.19
CA GLN A 81 2.68 -4.90 -18.75
C GLN A 81 3.09 -5.31 -20.17
N ASP A 82 3.05 -6.62 -20.46
CA ASP A 82 3.38 -7.18 -21.78
C ASP A 82 2.25 -6.95 -22.81
N GLY A 83 1.10 -6.40 -22.41
CA GLY A 83 0.00 -5.99 -23.30
C GLY A 83 -1.21 -6.92 -23.33
N PHE A 84 -1.31 -7.87 -22.40
CA PHE A 84 -2.50 -8.71 -22.24
C PHE A 84 -3.66 -7.93 -21.58
N GLN A 85 -4.89 -8.17 -22.03
CA GLN A 85 -6.11 -7.44 -21.58
C GLN A 85 -6.92 -8.19 -20.51
N GLY A 86 -6.58 -9.45 -20.23
CA GLY A 86 -7.18 -10.28 -19.20
C GLY A 86 -6.25 -11.43 -18.82
N PHE A 87 -6.44 -11.97 -17.62
CA PHE A 87 -5.59 -13.01 -17.06
C PHE A 87 -6.40 -14.14 -16.44
N VAL A 88 -6.10 -15.38 -16.83
CA VAL A 88 -6.79 -16.59 -16.36
C VAL A 88 -5.86 -17.41 -15.47
N PHE A 89 -6.30 -17.72 -14.26
CA PHE A 89 -5.65 -18.69 -13.38
C PHE A 89 -6.22 -20.07 -13.65
N ASP A 90 -5.36 -20.99 -14.07
CA ASP A 90 -5.73 -22.39 -14.22
C ASP A 90 -5.56 -23.14 -12.90
N THR A 91 -6.67 -23.26 -12.17
CA THR A 91 -6.74 -23.79 -10.80
C THR A 91 -7.13 -25.27 -10.84
N GLU A 92 -6.27 -26.09 -11.46
CA GLU A 92 -6.46 -27.54 -11.58
C GLU A 92 -5.33 -28.38 -10.97
N ALA A 93 -4.18 -27.77 -10.68
CA ALA A 93 -3.01 -28.51 -10.22
C ALA A 93 -3.25 -29.15 -8.84
N ASP A 94 -2.88 -30.42 -8.69
CA ASP A 94 -2.86 -31.11 -7.39
C ASP A 94 -2.09 -30.34 -6.32
N ARG A 95 -1.05 -29.58 -6.74
CA ARG A 95 -0.28 -28.70 -5.85
C ARG A 95 -1.12 -27.62 -5.17
N CYS A 96 -2.21 -27.17 -5.78
CA CYS A 96 -3.11 -26.18 -5.20
C CYS A 96 -3.99 -26.77 -4.07
N HIS A 97 -4.04 -28.09 -3.92
CA HIS A 97 -4.91 -28.74 -2.95
C HIS A 97 -4.58 -28.31 -1.50
N ASN A 98 -5.61 -27.92 -0.75
CA ASN A 98 -5.57 -27.40 0.62
C ASN A 98 -4.74 -26.11 0.82
N ARG A 99 -4.40 -25.38 -0.26
CA ARG A 99 -3.64 -24.12 -0.19
C ARG A 99 -4.52 -22.88 -0.13
N PHE A 100 -5.48 -22.88 0.78
CA PHE A 100 -6.47 -21.80 0.91
C PHE A 100 -5.85 -20.48 1.38
N GLU A 101 -4.90 -20.54 2.30
CA GLU A 101 -4.20 -19.34 2.80
C GLU A 101 -3.33 -18.72 1.71
N GLN A 102 -2.58 -19.54 0.97
CA GLN A 102 -1.74 -19.10 -0.14
C GLN A 102 -2.57 -18.45 -1.25
N ALA A 103 -3.74 -19.02 -1.58
CA ALA A 103 -4.67 -18.39 -2.52
C ALA A 103 -5.22 -17.04 -1.99
N THR A 104 -5.44 -16.93 -0.69
CA THR A 104 -5.83 -15.66 -0.04
C THR A 104 -4.72 -14.62 -0.14
N GLN A 105 -3.47 -15.02 0.13
CA GLN A 105 -2.28 -14.17 0.00
C GLN A 105 -2.06 -13.73 -1.44
N LEU A 106 -2.21 -14.63 -2.43
CA LEU A 106 -2.19 -14.28 -3.86
C LEU A 106 -3.18 -13.15 -4.16
N GLY A 107 -4.43 -13.28 -3.70
CA GLY A 107 -5.44 -12.23 -3.84
C GLY A 107 -5.09 -10.91 -3.15
N GLN A 108 -4.39 -10.93 -2.02
CA GLN A 108 -3.89 -9.72 -1.35
C GLN A 108 -2.79 -9.05 -2.16
N TYR A 109 -1.81 -9.81 -2.66
CA TYR A 109 -0.73 -9.27 -3.49
C TYR A 109 -1.26 -8.65 -4.79
N LEU A 110 -2.26 -9.26 -5.43
CA LEU A 110 -2.90 -8.73 -6.64
C LEU A 110 -3.65 -7.41 -6.37
N ARG A 111 -4.27 -7.26 -5.19
CA ARG A 111 -4.90 -5.99 -4.78
C ARG A 111 -3.88 -4.90 -4.49
N VAL A 112 -2.80 -5.24 -3.79
CA VAL A 112 -1.69 -4.30 -3.52
C VAL A 112 -1.03 -3.87 -4.83
N ALA A 113 -0.97 -4.75 -5.83
CA ALA A 113 -0.50 -4.43 -7.17
C ALA A 113 -1.46 -3.54 -7.99
N GLY A 114 -2.64 -3.20 -7.47
CA GLY A 114 -3.61 -2.31 -8.13
C GLY A 114 -4.26 -2.89 -9.39
N LEU A 115 -4.35 -4.22 -9.52
CA LEU A 115 -4.91 -4.86 -10.70
C LEU A 115 -6.45 -4.79 -10.70
N ASP A 116 -7.04 -4.54 -11.88
CA ASP A 116 -8.49 -4.61 -12.08
C ASP A 116 -8.97 -6.06 -11.95
N LEU A 117 -9.63 -6.33 -10.83
CA LEU A 117 -10.15 -7.66 -10.50
C LEU A 117 -11.19 -8.16 -11.51
N ASN A 118 -11.85 -7.27 -12.28
CA ASN A 118 -12.78 -7.64 -13.34
C ASN A 118 -12.08 -8.16 -14.60
N LYS A 119 -10.75 -8.10 -14.66
CA LYS A 119 -9.92 -8.67 -15.72
C LYS A 119 -9.22 -9.98 -15.30
N LEU A 120 -9.54 -10.48 -14.11
CA LEU A 120 -9.02 -11.74 -13.58
C LEU A 120 -10.09 -12.82 -13.62
N TYR A 121 -9.74 -13.98 -14.15
CA TYR A 121 -10.65 -15.11 -14.38
C TYR A 121 -10.13 -16.36 -13.70
N ASN A 122 -11.03 -17.19 -13.21
CA ASN A 122 -10.70 -18.45 -12.56
C ASN A 122 -11.14 -19.62 -13.44
N CYS A 123 -10.19 -20.42 -13.90
CA CYS A 123 -10.46 -21.65 -14.62
C CYS A 123 -10.52 -22.82 -13.64
N SER A 124 -11.60 -23.60 -13.72
CA SER A 124 -11.94 -24.63 -12.73
C SER A 124 -12.31 -25.94 -13.40
N PHE A 125 -12.31 -27.03 -12.63
CA PHE A 125 -13.07 -28.21 -13.02
C PHE A 125 -14.56 -27.86 -13.20
N PRO A 126 -15.29 -28.52 -14.13
CA PRO A 126 -16.72 -28.27 -14.31
C PRO A 126 -17.54 -28.85 -13.15
N ASN A 127 -17.07 -29.95 -12.56
CA ASN A 127 -17.68 -30.64 -11.42
C ASN A 127 -17.12 -30.12 -10.07
N ILE A 128 -17.06 -28.80 -9.87
CA ILE A 128 -16.43 -28.11 -8.70
C ILE A 128 -16.73 -28.77 -7.35
N SER A 129 -17.96 -29.23 -7.15
CA SER A 129 -18.39 -29.94 -5.93
C SER A 129 -17.55 -31.17 -5.55
N LEU A 130 -16.84 -31.78 -6.50
CA LEU A 130 -15.95 -32.93 -6.30
C LEU A 130 -14.49 -32.54 -6.08
N HIS A 131 -14.13 -31.27 -6.29
CA HIS A 131 -12.77 -30.75 -6.18
C HIS A 131 -12.64 -29.68 -5.07
N ARG A 132 -13.30 -29.91 -3.93
CA ARG A 132 -13.37 -28.95 -2.81
C ARG A 132 -12.03 -28.66 -2.13
N GLY A 133 -11.03 -29.50 -2.35
CA GLY A 133 -9.67 -29.24 -1.87
C GLY A 133 -8.95 -28.14 -2.64
N LEU A 134 -9.43 -27.77 -3.84
CA LEU A 134 -8.88 -26.65 -4.60
C LEU A 134 -9.52 -25.32 -4.12
N PRO A 135 -8.76 -24.21 -4.11
CA PRO A 135 -9.14 -22.98 -3.43
C PRO A 135 -10.12 -22.09 -4.22
N TYR A 136 -11.16 -22.68 -4.83
CA TYR A 136 -12.11 -21.95 -5.67
C TYR A 136 -12.84 -20.81 -4.95
N ASP A 137 -13.20 -20.99 -3.67
CA ASP A 137 -13.82 -19.95 -2.85
C ASP A 137 -12.88 -18.74 -2.72
N GLN A 138 -11.60 -18.94 -2.41
CA GLN A 138 -10.60 -17.87 -2.25
C GLN A 138 -10.26 -17.20 -3.58
N MET A 139 -10.11 -17.97 -4.65
CA MET A 139 -9.84 -17.42 -5.99
C MET A 139 -10.97 -16.52 -6.46
N ASN A 140 -12.23 -16.92 -6.25
CA ASN A 140 -13.41 -16.16 -6.67
C ASN A 140 -13.61 -14.85 -5.88
N VAL A 141 -12.95 -14.69 -4.73
CA VAL A 141 -12.94 -13.42 -4.00
C VAL A 141 -12.21 -12.31 -4.79
N PHE A 142 -11.31 -12.63 -5.72
CA PHE A 142 -10.60 -11.64 -6.54
C PHE A 142 -10.66 -11.88 -8.06
N CYS A 143 -11.02 -13.07 -8.54
CA CYS A 143 -11.32 -13.31 -9.96
C CYS A 143 -12.74 -12.86 -10.30
N LYS A 144 -12.94 -11.55 -10.48
CA LYS A 144 -14.27 -10.96 -10.75
C LYS A 144 -14.64 -10.93 -12.23
N GLY A 145 -13.71 -11.22 -13.14
CA GLY A 145 -13.98 -11.30 -14.58
C GLY A 145 -14.94 -12.43 -14.95
N GLY A 146 -14.86 -13.56 -14.24
CA GLY A 146 -15.78 -14.69 -14.39
C GLY A 146 -15.12 -16.05 -14.13
N LEU A 147 -15.95 -17.08 -14.17
CA LEU A 147 -15.56 -18.48 -14.02
C LEU A 147 -15.44 -19.13 -15.41
N MET A 148 -14.38 -19.90 -15.62
CA MET A 148 -14.09 -20.60 -16.88
C MET A 148 -13.99 -22.12 -16.67
N PRO A 149 -15.10 -22.86 -16.57
CA PRO A 149 -15.04 -24.29 -16.31
C PRO A 149 -14.51 -25.07 -17.51
N MET A 150 -13.62 -26.04 -17.24
CA MET A 150 -13.03 -26.94 -18.23
C MET A 150 -14.03 -28.01 -18.68
N SER A 151 -14.94 -27.67 -19.59
CA SER A 151 -15.94 -28.58 -20.14
C SER A 151 -15.36 -29.50 -21.23
N TYR A 152 -14.48 -30.43 -20.84
CA TYR A 152 -13.72 -31.27 -21.77
C TYR A 152 -14.37 -32.63 -22.03
N GLY A 153 -14.19 -33.17 -23.24
CA GLY A 153 -14.52 -34.57 -23.55
C GLY A 153 -13.66 -35.58 -22.81
N ALA A 154 -12.44 -35.18 -22.41
CA ALA A 154 -11.45 -36.04 -21.75
C ALA A 154 -11.89 -36.63 -20.40
N PHE A 155 -13.00 -36.16 -19.80
CA PHE A 155 -13.60 -36.84 -18.65
C PHE A 155 -14.22 -38.21 -18.99
N PHE A 156 -14.37 -38.50 -20.28
CA PHE A 156 -14.75 -39.80 -20.79
C PHE A 156 -13.65 -40.30 -21.73
N THR A 157 -13.04 -41.43 -21.38
CA THR A 157 -11.96 -42.02 -22.19
C THR A 157 -12.50 -42.50 -23.54
N PRO A 158 -11.63 -42.72 -24.55
CA PRO A 158 -12.04 -43.22 -25.86
C PRO A 158 -12.83 -44.54 -25.82
N GLU A 159 -12.65 -45.34 -24.76
CA GLU A 159 -13.31 -46.63 -24.55
C GLU A 159 -14.61 -46.52 -23.75
N SER A 160 -15.04 -45.30 -23.40
CA SER A 160 -16.27 -45.09 -22.62
C SER A 160 -17.49 -45.66 -23.34
N SER A 161 -18.31 -46.43 -22.61
CA SER A 161 -19.59 -46.93 -23.10
C SER A 161 -20.71 -45.88 -23.06
N VAL A 162 -20.44 -44.68 -22.52
CA VAL A 162 -21.42 -43.60 -22.39
C VAL A 162 -21.60 -42.92 -23.75
N PRO A 163 -22.83 -42.85 -24.31
CA PRO A 163 -23.08 -42.17 -25.57
C PRO A 163 -22.71 -40.67 -25.56
N PRO A 164 -22.23 -40.09 -26.68
CA PRO A 164 -21.77 -38.69 -26.71
C PRO A 164 -22.80 -37.65 -26.25
N ASP A 165 -24.09 -37.89 -26.48
CA ASP A 165 -25.17 -37.01 -26.01
C ASP A 165 -25.31 -37.00 -24.48
N GLN A 166 -25.07 -38.15 -23.83
CA GLN A 166 -25.07 -38.29 -22.38
C GLN A 166 -23.79 -37.74 -21.77
N GLN A 167 -22.65 -37.88 -22.46
CA GLN A 167 -21.39 -37.25 -22.04
C GLN A 167 -21.54 -35.72 -22.05
N ALA A 168 -22.04 -35.16 -23.16
CA ALA A 168 -22.27 -33.73 -23.29
C ALA A 168 -23.29 -33.22 -22.25
N GLN A 169 -24.36 -33.99 -21.98
CA GLN A 169 -25.31 -33.68 -20.91
C GLN A 169 -24.63 -33.58 -19.55
N ARG A 170 -23.80 -34.58 -19.21
CA ARG A 170 -23.12 -34.65 -17.93
C ARG A 170 -22.18 -33.46 -17.75
N VAL A 171 -21.34 -33.18 -18.75
CA VAL A 171 -20.31 -32.15 -18.62
C VAL A 171 -20.89 -30.74 -18.75
N ILE A 172 -21.78 -30.49 -19.71
CA ILE A 172 -22.35 -29.16 -19.95
C ILE A 172 -23.49 -28.89 -18.97
N ASP A 173 -24.55 -29.69 -19.00
CA ASP A 173 -25.79 -29.37 -18.29
C ASP A 173 -25.64 -29.59 -16.79
N GLU A 174 -25.13 -30.76 -16.39
CA GLU A 174 -25.11 -31.15 -14.97
C GLU A 174 -23.91 -30.57 -14.22
N TRP A 175 -22.70 -30.66 -14.80
CA TRP A 175 -21.49 -30.17 -14.15
C TRP A 175 -21.31 -28.67 -14.38
N THR A 176 -21.10 -28.24 -15.62
CA THR A 176 -20.76 -26.84 -15.93
C THR A 176 -21.85 -25.87 -15.47
N TYR A 177 -23.11 -26.06 -15.88
CA TYR A 177 -24.22 -25.18 -15.50
C TYR A 177 -24.89 -25.62 -14.18
N GLY A 178 -25.09 -26.92 -13.96
CA GLY A 178 -25.76 -27.43 -12.77
C GLY A 178 -24.99 -27.20 -11.48
N HIS A 179 -23.68 -27.47 -11.42
CA HIS A 179 -22.89 -27.15 -10.23
C HIS A 179 -22.75 -25.64 -10.05
N TYR A 180 -22.62 -24.87 -11.14
CA TYR A 180 -22.57 -23.42 -11.06
C TYR A 180 -23.80 -22.83 -10.35
N GLU A 181 -25.01 -23.33 -10.62
CA GLU A 181 -26.24 -22.89 -9.95
C GLU A 181 -26.23 -23.12 -8.43
N TYR A 182 -25.62 -24.20 -7.97
CA TYR A 182 -25.40 -24.45 -6.55
C TYR A 182 -24.37 -23.47 -5.97
N TRP A 183 -23.21 -23.33 -6.64
CA TRP A 183 -22.08 -22.55 -6.13
C TRP A 183 -22.33 -21.04 -6.16
N ARG A 184 -23.08 -20.50 -7.12
CA ARG A 184 -23.43 -19.06 -7.14
C ARG A 184 -24.22 -18.64 -5.89
N ARG A 185 -25.06 -19.53 -5.33
CA ARG A 185 -25.78 -19.27 -4.09
C ARG A 185 -24.81 -19.23 -2.90
N ARG A 186 -23.86 -20.17 -2.86
CA ARG A 186 -22.84 -20.25 -1.81
C ARG A 186 -21.89 -19.05 -1.83
N TRP A 187 -21.49 -18.58 -3.00
CA TRP A 187 -20.62 -17.41 -3.11
C TRP A 187 -21.33 -16.09 -2.79
N GLY A 188 -22.67 -16.07 -2.75
CA GLY A 188 -23.44 -14.85 -2.51
C GLY A 188 -23.36 -13.84 -3.64
N TYR A 189 -22.83 -14.22 -4.80
CA TYR A 189 -22.80 -13.42 -6.02
C TYR A 189 -22.77 -14.32 -7.26
N ARG A 190 -23.14 -13.76 -8.42
CA ARG A 190 -23.27 -14.49 -9.69
C ARG A 190 -22.09 -14.14 -10.63
N PRO A 191 -20.92 -14.80 -10.54
CA PRO A 191 -19.85 -14.57 -11.51
C PRO A 191 -20.35 -14.94 -12.92
N PRO A 192 -20.02 -14.16 -13.96
CA PRO A 192 -20.26 -14.58 -15.34
C PRO A 192 -19.63 -15.95 -15.62
N LEU A 193 -20.31 -16.81 -16.38
CA LEU A 193 -19.89 -18.18 -16.67
C LEU A 193 -19.45 -18.29 -18.14
N TYR A 194 -18.24 -18.82 -18.36
CA TYR A 194 -17.60 -18.90 -19.68
C TYR A 194 -17.01 -20.30 -19.95
N PRO A 195 -17.81 -21.27 -20.42
CA PRO A 195 -17.34 -22.65 -20.62
C PRO A 195 -16.11 -22.76 -21.55
N VAL A 196 -15.20 -23.67 -21.23
CA VAL A 196 -14.00 -24.00 -22.03
C VAL A 196 -14.16 -25.41 -22.59
N LEU A 197 -14.42 -25.54 -23.89
CA LEU A 197 -14.61 -26.84 -24.53
C LEU A 197 -13.28 -27.49 -24.92
N GLY A 198 -13.15 -28.79 -24.69
CA GLY A 198 -12.03 -29.63 -25.12
C GLY A 198 -12.52 -30.72 -26.05
N PRO A 199 -12.43 -30.56 -27.39
CA PRO A 199 -13.05 -31.47 -28.38
C PRO A 199 -12.23 -32.75 -28.58
N TYR A 200 -11.89 -33.45 -27.50
CA TYR A 200 -11.06 -34.65 -27.48
C TYR A 200 -11.27 -35.47 -26.21
N HIS A 201 -10.87 -36.75 -26.24
CA HIS A 201 -11.11 -37.75 -25.19
C HIS A 201 -9.88 -38.18 -24.38
N ASP A 202 -8.72 -37.57 -24.61
CA ASP A 202 -7.50 -37.86 -23.85
C ASP A 202 -6.82 -36.57 -23.34
N GLU A 203 -5.83 -36.70 -22.45
CA GLU A 203 -5.12 -35.56 -21.85
C GLU A 203 -4.29 -34.74 -22.86
N TYR A 204 -3.95 -35.33 -24.01
CA TYR A 204 -3.00 -34.77 -24.97
C TYR A 204 -3.65 -34.18 -26.23
N GLY A 205 -4.94 -34.42 -26.45
CA GLY A 205 -5.69 -34.05 -27.65
C GLY A 205 -5.41 -34.93 -28.87
N HIS A 206 -5.06 -36.21 -28.68
CA HIS A 206 -4.79 -37.15 -29.78
C HIS A 206 -6.05 -37.81 -30.32
N VAL A 207 -6.96 -38.24 -29.44
CA VAL A 207 -8.28 -38.76 -29.81
C VAL A 207 -9.28 -37.62 -29.85
N ARG A 208 -9.52 -37.11 -31.06
CA ARG A 208 -10.35 -35.91 -31.30
C ARG A 208 -11.77 -36.30 -31.65
N MET A 209 -12.72 -35.47 -31.23
CA MET A 209 -14.13 -35.65 -31.57
C MET A 209 -14.37 -35.49 -33.07
N SER A 210 -15.33 -36.25 -33.59
CA SER A 210 -15.84 -36.05 -34.96
C SER A 210 -16.73 -34.79 -35.04
N PRO A 211 -16.96 -34.23 -36.24
CA PRO A 211 -17.90 -33.13 -36.42
C PRO A 211 -19.31 -33.41 -35.87
N GLY A 212 -19.83 -34.62 -36.09
CA GLY A 212 -21.17 -35.00 -35.63
C GLY A 212 -21.26 -35.09 -34.10
N GLU A 213 -20.23 -35.62 -33.46
CA GLU A 213 -20.14 -35.68 -32.01
C GLU A 213 -20.01 -34.27 -31.39
N PHE A 214 -19.10 -33.45 -31.92
CA PHE A 214 -18.87 -32.13 -31.36
C PHE A 214 -20.06 -31.18 -31.57
N GLN A 215 -20.85 -31.39 -32.63
CA GLN A 215 -22.11 -30.67 -32.81
C GLN A 215 -23.08 -30.89 -31.64
N VAL A 216 -23.14 -32.10 -31.07
CA VAL A 216 -23.99 -32.38 -29.89
C VAL A 216 -23.57 -31.56 -28.68
N TRP A 217 -22.26 -31.38 -28.48
CA TRP A 217 -21.72 -30.53 -27.42
C TRP A 217 -22.06 -29.04 -27.65
N LEU A 218 -21.93 -28.57 -28.90
CA LEU A 218 -22.29 -27.20 -29.27
C LEU A 218 -23.78 -26.93 -29.14
N ASP A 219 -24.64 -27.88 -29.50
CA ASP A 219 -26.10 -27.75 -29.40
C ASP A 219 -26.55 -27.63 -27.93
N ARG A 220 -25.99 -28.48 -27.05
CA ARG A 220 -26.25 -28.37 -25.60
C ARG A 220 -25.74 -27.06 -25.03
N LEU A 221 -24.52 -26.65 -25.39
CA LEU A 221 -23.99 -25.36 -24.96
C LEU A 221 -24.86 -24.19 -25.45
N ALA A 222 -25.30 -24.21 -26.71
CA ALA A 222 -26.17 -23.20 -27.31
C ALA A 222 -27.53 -23.09 -26.61
N ALA A 223 -28.06 -24.19 -26.08
CA ALA A 223 -29.30 -24.19 -25.30
C ALA A 223 -29.21 -23.30 -24.04
N HIS A 224 -28.02 -23.16 -23.46
CA HIS A 224 -27.75 -22.25 -22.32
C HIS A 224 -27.46 -20.81 -22.73
N ARG A 225 -27.41 -20.49 -24.02
CA ARG A 225 -27.23 -19.14 -24.57
C ARG A 225 -26.02 -18.39 -23.97
N PRO A 226 -24.81 -18.96 -23.97
CA PRO A 226 -23.63 -18.29 -23.42
C PRO A 226 -23.33 -16.99 -24.16
N THR A 227 -22.90 -15.95 -23.45
CA THR A 227 -22.37 -14.74 -24.10
C THR A 227 -20.95 -14.96 -24.61
N PHE A 228 -20.20 -15.87 -23.97
CA PHE A 228 -18.85 -16.25 -24.38
C PHE A 228 -18.55 -17.71 -24.03
N PHE A 229 -17.82 -18.40 -24.92
CA PHE A 229 -17.19 -19.69 -24.65
C PHE A 229 -15.84 -19.78 -25.34
N SER A 230 -14.99 -20.71 -24.95
CA SER A 230 -13.65 -20.87 -25.55
C SER A 230 -13.30 -22.32 -25.83
N ILE A 231 -12.28 -22.55 -26.66
CA ILE A 231 -11.81 -23.89 -27.02
C ILE A 231 -10.36 -24.08 -26.55
N PHE A 232 -10.08 -25.19 -25.88
CA PHE A 232 -8.75 -25.62 -25.44
C PHE A 232 -8.37 -26.89 -26.20
N THR A 233 -7.26 -26.99 -26.96
CA THR A 233 -6.31 -25.94 -27.41
C THR A 233 -6.19 -25.91 -28.94
N ALA A 234 -5.54 -24.86 -29.45
CA ALA A 234 -5.22 -24.73 -30.87
C ALA A 234 -4.46 -25.93 -31.48
N ALA A 235 -3.75 -26.74 -30.69
CA ALA A 235 -3.10 -27.95 -31.20
C ALA A 235 -4.06 -29.12 -31.44
N ALA A 236 -5.13 -29.20 -30.66
CA ALA A 236 -6.04 -30.35 -30.63
C ALA A 236 -7.31 -30.17 -31.48
N ILE A 237 -7.62 -28.94 -31.89
CA ILE A 237 -8.78 -28.66 -32.75
C ILE A 237 -8.54 -29.15 -34.19
N ASN A 238 -9.49 -29.91 -34.75
CA ASN A 238 -9.51 -30.23 -36.18
C ASN A 238 -10.08 -29.04 -36.98
N ASP A 239 -9.55 -28.81 -38.19
CA ASP A 239 -9.97 -27.67 -39.03
C ASP A 239 -11.42 -27.80 -39.52
N ASP A 240 -11.98 -29.02 -39.58
CA ASP A 240 -13.39 -29.29 -39.93
C ASP A 240 -14.39 -28.92 -38.82
N LEU A 241 -13.93 -28.67 -37.58
CA LEU A 241 -14.76 -28.16 -36.48
C LEU A 241 -14.91 -26.63 -36.50
N LEU A 242 -14.03 -25.91 -37.20
CA LEU A 242 -14.03 -24.43 -37.22
C LEU A 242 -15.36 -23.84 -37.71
N PRO A 243 -16.00 -24.35 -38.79
CA PRO A 243 -17.31 -23.86 -39.22
C PRO A 243 -18.41 -24.08 -38.18
N LEU A 244 -18.40 -25.23 -37.48
CA LEU A 244 -19.38 -25.54 -36.43
C LEU A 244 -19.27 -24.56 -35.27
N ILE A 245 -18.03 -24.29 -34.82
CA ILE A 245 -17.77 -23.33 -33.75
C ILE A 245 -18.20 -21.92 -34.16
N ARG A 246 -17.92 -21.53 -35.41
CA ARG A 246 -18.37 -20.24 -35.94
C ARG A 246 -19.89 -20.13 -35.95
N ALA A 247 -20.60 -21.18 -36.36
CA ALA A 247 -22.05 -21.22 -36.45
C ALA A 247 -22.77 -21.28 -35.09
N CYS A 248 -22.10 -21.77 -34.04
CA CYS A 248 -22.69 -21.85 -32.70
C CYS A 248 -23.18 -20.47 -32.21
N PRO A 249 -24.47 -20.32 -31.86
CA PRO A 249 -25.06 -19.04 -31.48
C PRO A 249 -24.63 -18.62 -30.07
N LEU A 250 -24.49 -17.31 -29.88
CA LEU A 250 -24.26 -16.69 -28.57
C LEU A 250 -25.56 -16.03 -28.08
N GLY A 251 -25.73 -15.93 -26.77
CA GLY A 251 -26.84 -15.19 -26.16
C GLY A 251 -26.78 -13.69 -26.51
N GLN A 252 -27.90 -13.10 -26.93
CA GLN A 252 -27.97 -11.67 -27.20
C GLN A 252 -27.98 -10.87 -25.90
N VAL A 253 -27.13 -9.84 -25.82
CA VAL A 253 -27.30 -8.74 -24.85
C VAL A 253 -28.44 -7.87 -25.36
N THR A 254 -29.68 -8.20 -25.01
CA THR A 254 -30.85 -7.44 -25.49
C THR A 254 -31.10 -6.23 -24.61
N ARG A 255 -30.89 -5.04 -25.16
CA ARG A 255 -31.57 -3.81 -24.73
C ARG A 255 -32.69 -3.57 -25.74
N ARG A 256 -33.96 -3.72 -25.35
CA ARG A 256 -35.13 -3.51 -26.23
C ARG A 256 -35.97 -2.33 -25.76
N VAL A 257 -36.58 -1.63 -26.72
CA VAL A 257 -37.43 -0.45 -26.56
C VAL A 257 -38.90 -0.87 -26.39
N PRO A 258 -39.65 -0.40 -25.38
CA PRO A 258 -41.04 -0.81 -25.14
C PRO A 258 -42.06 0.01 -25.94
N THR A 259 -43.12 -0.63 -26.44
CA THR A 259 -44.28 0.02 -27.10
C THR A 259 -45.57 0.01 -26.25
N SER A 260 -45.46 -0.36 -24.96
CA SER A 260 -46.55 -0.36 -23.97
C SER A 260 -46.16 0.38 -22.70
N ILE A 261 -47.14 0.81 -21.89
CA ILE A 261 -46.84 1.30 -20.54
C ILE A 261 -46.11 0.21 -19.77
N GLN A 262 -44.96 0.56 -19.22
CA GLN A 262 -44.20 -0.33 -18.38
C GLN A 262 -44.51 -0.06 -16.92
N VAL A 263 -44.43 -1.10 -16.10
CA VAL A 263 -44.64 -1.04 -14.66
C VAL A 263 -43.53 -1.78 -13.95
N LYS A 264 -43.05 -1.24 -12.84
CA LYS A 264 -41.99 -1.86 -12.04
C LYS A 264 -42.59 -2.55 -10.82
N VAL A 265 -42.17 -3.78 -10.59
CA VAL A 265 -42.52 -4.56 -9.39
C VAL A 265 -41.83 -3.96 -8.16
N ILE A 266 -42.59 -3.75 -7.10
CA ILE A 266 -42.13 -3.26 -5.79
C ILE A 266 -42.64 -4.23 -4.72
N SER A 267 -41.80 -5.22 -4.37
CA SER A 267 -42.06 -6.24 -3.36
C SER A 267 -40.79 -6.55 -2.54
N PRO A 268 -40.16 -5.55 -1.89
CA PRO A 268 -38.84 -5.70 -1.29
C PRO A 268 -38.80 -6.64 -0.07
N GLU A 269 -39.90 -6.79 0.65
CA GLU A 269 -39.97 -7.68 1.83
C GLU A 269 -40.05 -9.16 1.44
N ALA A 270 -40.79 -9.47 0.37
CA ALA A 270 -40.89 -10.84 -0.14
C ALA A 270 -39.77 -11.16 -1.14
N GLY A 271 -39.17 -10.15 -1.78
CA GLY A 271 -38.17 -10.28 -2.84
C GLY A 271 -38.73 -10.67 -4.21
N PHE A 272 -40.03 -10.95 -4.29
CA PHE A 272 -40.72 -11.37 -5.52
C PHE A 272 -42.21 -11.00 -5.51
N LEU A 273 -42.85 -11.04 -6.68
CA LEU A 273 -44.29 -10.88 -6.88
C LEU A 273 -44.86 -12.07 -7.68
N ASN A 274 -46.05 -12.52 -7.28
CA ASN A 274 -46.75 -13.62 -7.93
C ASN A 274 -47.46 -13.17 -9.20
N VAL A 275 -47.22 -13.85 -10.32
CA VAL A 275 -47.99 -13.71 -11.57
C VAL A 275 -49.06 -14.80 -11.63
N ARG A 276 -50.33 -14.43 -11.80
CA ARG A 276 -51.49 -15.34 -11.65
C ARG A 276 -52.33 -15.48 -12.92
N PRO A 277 -53.07 -16.59 -13.09
CA PRO A 277 -53.88 -16.81 -14.28
C PRO A 277 -55.18 -15.99 -14.31
N THR A 278 -55.66 -15.56 -13.14
CA THR A 278 -56.84 -14.72 -12.95
C THR A 278 -56.49 -13.58 -11.97
N PRO A 279 -57.21 -12.45 -11.97
CA PRO A 279 -57.02 -11.37 -11.00
C PRO A 279 -57.58 -11.73 -9.62
N SER A 280 -57.16 -12.87 -9.06
CA SER A 280 -57.52 -13.36 -7.74
C SER A 280 -56.45 -14.29 -7.17
N THR A 281 -56.49 -14.52 -5.86
CA THR A 281 -55.56 -15.43 -5.17
C THR A 281 -56.03 -16.88 -5.12
N ASP A 282 -57.19 -17.19 -5.71
CA ASP A 282 -57.85 -18.51 -5.57
C ASP A 282 -57.15 -19.64 -6.33
N ARG A 283 -56.31 -19.30 -7.31
CA ARG A 283 -55.52 -20.25 -8.10
C ARG A 283 -54.02 -20.05 -7.85
N PRO A 284 -53.21 -21.13 -7.90
CA PRO A 284 -51.77 -21.02 -7.75
C PRO A 284 -51.13 -20.10 -8.82
N PRO A 285 -50.00 -19.44 -8.50
CA PRO A 285 -49.30 -18.58 -9.45
C PRO A 285 -48.71 -19.36 -10.62
N ILE A 286 -48.66 -18.72 -11.80
CA ILE A 286 -48.03 -19.24 -13.01
C ILE A 286 -46.51 -19.16 -12.89
N THR A 287 -46.01 -18.04 -12.36
CA THR A 287 -44.57 -17.79 -12.15
C THR A 287 -44.38 -16.73 -11.05
N LEU A 288 -43.11 -16.53 -10.66
CA LEU A 288 -42.65 -15.46 -9.79
C LEU A 288 -41.82 -14.47 -10.62
N VAL A 289 -41.92 -13.19 -10.30
CA VAL A 289 -41.06 -12.14 -10.84
C VAL A 289 -40.33 -11.44 -9.69
N ASP A 290 -39.03 -11.23 -9.82
CA ASP A 290 -38.22 -10.65 -8.74
C ASP A 290 -38.58 -9.17 -8.49
N ASP A 291 -38.35 -8.70 -7.26
CA ASP A 291 -38.45 -7.29 -6.92
C ASP A 291 -37.62 -6.41 -7.87
N GLY A 292 -38.19 -5.29 -8.28
CA GLY A 292 -37.57 -4.36 -9.23
C GLY A 292 -37.67 -4.76 -10.70
N THR A 293 -38.25 -5.93 -11.02
CA THR A 293 -38.48 -6.37 -12.41
C THR A 293 -39.46 -5.42 -13.11
N VAL A 294 -39.15 -5.05 -14.35
CA VAL A 294 -40.04 -4.24 -15.21
C VAL A 294 -40.92 -5.18 -16.05
N LEU A 295 -42.22 -4.92 -16.03
CA LEU A 295 -43.25 -5.68 -16.74
C LEU A 295 -43.94 -4.78 -17.76
N ASP A 296 -44.39 -5.36 -18.86
CA ASP A 296 -45.21 -4.67 -19.84
C ASP A 296 -46.69 -4.76 -19.45
N ALA A 297 -47.36 -3.63 -19.27
CA ALA A 297 -48.81 -3.60 -19.08
C ALA A 297 -49.52 -3.95 -20.40
N LEU A 298 -50.44 -4.91 -20.34
CA LEU A 298 -51.21 -5.38 -21.49
C LEU A 298 -52.57 -4.69 -21.65
N GLU A 299 -52.90 -3.81 -20.71
CA GLU A 299 -54.12 -3.01 -20.73
C GLU A 299 -53.86 -1.65 -21.41
N SER A 300 -54.92 -0.87 -21.65
CA SER A 300 -54.76 0.47 -22.20
C SER A 300 -53.95 1.34 -21.23
N GLY A 301 -53.21 2.31 -21.77
CA GLY A 301 -52.37 3.16 -20.93
C GLY A 301 -53.15 3.99 -19.90
N ALA A 302 -54.40 4.33 -20.19
CA ALA A 302 -55.28 5.00 -19.23
C ALA A 302 -55.69 4.05 -18.08
N ASP A 303 -56.06 2.81 -18.41
CA ASP A 303 -56.49 1.81 -17.43
C ASP A 303 -55.33 1.36 -16.54
N ALA A 304 -54.14 1.16 -17.12
CA ALA A 304 -52.95 0.82 -16.37
C ALA A 304 -52.61 1.91 -15.34
N ARG A 305 -52.61 3.19 -15.75
CA ARG A 305 -52.35 4.32 -14.84
C ARG A 305 -53.39 4.46 -13.73
N ALA A 306 -54.65 4.12 -13.99
CA ALA A 306 -55.71 4.18 -12.98
C ALA A 306 -55.58 3.07 -11.93
N LYS A 307 -54.98 1.92 -12.27
CA LYS A 307 -54.88 0.75 -11.39
C LYS A 307 -53.56 0.65 -10.61
N VAL A 308 -52.46 1.11 -11.20
CA VAL A 308 -51.12 1.03 -10.60
C VAL A 308 -51.08 1.75 -9.25
N GLY A 309 -50.56 1.08 -8.22
CA GLY A 309 -50.49 1.57 -6.84
C GLY A 309 -51.80 1.50 -6.06
N GLN A 310 -52.92 1.05 -6.66
CA GLN A 310 -54.22 1.00 -5.99
C GLN A 310 -54.45 -0.36 -5.30
N GLU A 311 -54.80 -0.31 -4.01
CA GLU A 311 -55.14 -1.48 -3.20
C GLU A 311 -56.33 -2.23 -3.79
N GLY A 312 -56.25 -3.57 -3.84
CA GLY A 312 -57.31 -4.43 -4.38
C GLY A 312 -57.45 -4.45 -5.90
N GLN A 313 -56.70 -3.64 -6.66
CA GLN A 313 -56.70 -3.66 -8.13
C GLN A 313 -55.69 -4.67 -8.70
N TRP A 314 -55.99 -5.22 -9.87
CA TRP A 314 -55.11 -6.16 -10.58
C TRP A 314 -54.81 -5.66 -11.98
N LEU A 315 -53.57 -5.86 -12.42
CA LEU A 315 -53.10 -5.44 -13.74
C LEU A 315 -52.70 -6.65 -14.57
N HIS A 316 -53.20 -6.73 -15.80
CA HIS A 316 -52.75 -7.71 -16.79
C HIS A 316 -51.40 -7.30 -17.37
N VAL A 317 -50.40 -8.17 -17.23
CA VAL A 317 -48.99 -7.88 -17.53
C VAL A 317 -48.32 -8.99 -18.33
N ARG A 318 -47.16 -8.69 -18.90
CA ARG A 318 -46.23 -9.62 -19.52
C ARG A 318 -44.83 -9.49 -18.91
N THR A 319 -44.21 -10.62 -18.54
CA THR A 319 -42.87 -10.67 -17.94
C THR A 319 -41.75 -10.60 -19.00
N PRO A 320 -40.48 -10.34 -18.63
CA PRO A 320 -39.33 -10.37 -19.54
C PRO A 320 -39.14 -11.72 -20.25
N GLU A 321 -39.59 -12.81 -19.63
CA GLU A 321 -39.60 -14.17 -20.18
C GLU A 321 -40.82 -14.45 -21.09
N ASP A 322 -41.58 -13.42 -21.46
CA ASP A 322 -42.76 -13.46 -22.34
C ASP A 322 -43.97 -14.21 -21.75
N ILE A 323 -44.05 -14.33 -20.41
CA ILE A 323 -45.18 -14.95 -19.70
C ILE A 323 -46.28 -13.91 -19.46
N LYS A 324 -47.53 -14.23 -19.78
CA LYS A 324 -48.70 -13.33 -19.58
C LYS A 324 -49.54 -13.76 -18.38
N GLY A 325 -49.95 -12.81 -17.55
CA GLY A 325 -50.81 -13.06 -16.39
C GLY A 325 -51.16 -11.80 -15.61
N TYR A 326 -51.83 -11.94 -14.48
CA TYR A 326 -52.27 -10.85 -13.62
C TYR A 326 -51.38 -10.71 -12.40
N VAL A 327 -51.03 -9.48 -12.05
CA VAL A 327 -50.32 -9.14 -10.82
C VAL A 327 -51.12 -8.15 -10.00
N ALA A 328 -50.92 -8.17 -8.68
CA ALA A 328 -51.50 -7.21 -7.75
C ALA A 328 -50.95 -5.80 -8.02
N ALA A 329 -51.82 -4.86 -8.38
CA ALA A 329 -51.42 -3.55 -8.89
C ALA A 329 -50.87 -2.62 -7.80
N TRP A 330 -51.17 -2.89 -6.52
CA TRP A 330 -50.61 -2.17 -5.37
C TRP A 330 -49.13 -2.48 -5.10
N TYR A 331 -48.58 -3.54 -5.72
CA TYR A 331 -47.14 -3.81 -5.76
C TYR A 331 -46.48 -3.30 -7.05
N LEU A 332 -47.15 -2.44 -7.82
CA LEU A 332 -46.62 -1.87 -9.06
C LEU A 332 -46.49 -0.36 -8.95
N HIS A 333 -45.46 0.18 -9.58
CA HIS A 333 -45.35 1.60 -9.91
C HIS A 333 -45.26 1.79 -11.43
N LEU A 334 -45.66 2.96 -11.94
CA LEU A 334 -45.45 3.31 -13.34
C LEU A 334 -43.95 3.39 -13.58
N HIS A 335 -43.48 2.66 -14.58
CA HIS A 335 -42.11 2.77 -15.04
C HIS A 335 -42.05 3.91 -16.04
N GLU A 336 -41.68 5.09 -15.54
CA GLU A 336 -41.29 6.20 -16.39
C GLU A 336 -39.83 5.96 -16.79
N GLU A 337 -39.58 5.87 -18.10
CA GLU A 337 -38.20 5.90 -18.59
C GLU A 337 -37.58 7.22 -18.14
N ALA A 338 -36.49 7.11 -17.40
CA ALA A 338 -35.64 8.23 -17.04
C ALA A 338 -35.26 8.98 -18.33
N VAL A 339 -35.78 10.20 -18.51
CA VAL A 339 -35.32 11.08 -19.59
C VAL A 339 -34.01 11.66 -19.12
N ASP A 340 -32.92 11.15 -19.67
CA ASP A 340 -31.60 11.70 -19.44
C ASP A 340 -31.58 13.12 -20.01
N SER A 341 -31.58 14.13 -19.14
CA SER A 341 -31.46 15.52 -19.59
C SER A 341 -30.08 15.85 -20.13
N GLY A 342 -29.09 14.98 -19.92
CA GLY A 342 -27.68 15.32 -20.03
C GLY A 342 -27.23 16.33 -18.98
N MET A 343 -28.11 16.78 -18.07
CA MET A 343 -27.73 17.64 -16.96
C MET A 343 -27.28 16.78 -15.78
N GLN A 344 -26.15 17.15 -15.21
CA GLN A 344 -25.67 16.59 -13.97
C GLN A 344 -25.93 17.58 -12.83
N VAL A 345 -26.15 17.06 -11.63
CA VAL A 345 -26.37 17.85 -10.42
C VAL A 345 -25.48 17.31 -9.31
N GLU A 346 -24.88 18.19 -8.53
CA GLU A 346 -23.97 17.84 -7.45
C GLU A 346 -24.67 17.94 -6.10
N VAL A 347 -24.46 16.94 -5.25
CA VAL A 347 -24.93 16.92 -3.87
C VAL A 347 -24.17 17.95 -3.03
N VAL A 348 -24.92 18.84 -2.36
CA VAL A 348 -24.42 19.84 -1.42
C VAL A 348 -25.02 19.54 -0.05
N SER A 349 -24.36 18.69 0.73
CA SER A 349 -24.74 18.32 2.10
C SER A 349 -23.50 18.29 3.03
N PRO A 350 -22.76 19.41 3.17
CA PRO A 350 -21.45 19.42 3.81
C PRO A 350 -21.47 19.20 5.33
N GLU A 351 -22.60 19.47 5.97
CA GLU A 351 -22.80 19.30 7.43
C GLU A 351 -23.09 17.85 7.80
N VAL A 352 -23.93 17.17 7.01
CA VAL A 352 -24.35 15.78 7.24
C VAL A 352 -23.42 14.79 6.51
N GLY A 353 -22.70 15.25 5.48
CA GLY A 353 -21.74 14.47 4.70
C GLY A 353 -22.37 13.55 3.65
N PHE A 354 -23.70 13.50 3.58
CA PHE A 354 -24.44 12.70 2.61
C PHE A 354 -25.85 13.26 2.37
N LEU A 355 -26.44 12.86 1.25
CA LEU A 355 -27.84 13.06 0.90
C LEU A 355 -28.54 11.70 0.81
N ASN A 356 -29.69 11.61 1.48
CA ASN A 356 -30.57 10.46 1.38
C ASN A 356 -31.29 10.47 0.03
N VAL A 357 -31.11 9.44 -0.78
CA VAL A 357 -31.93 9.20 -1.97
C VAL A 357 -33.00 8.15 -1.66
N ARG A 358 -34.21 8.42 -2.14
CA ARG A 358 -35.43 7.76 -1.68
C ARG A 358 -36.20 7.14 -2.85
N PRO A 359 -36.98 6.08 -2.59
CA PRO A 359 -37.74 5.41 -3.64
C PRO A 359 -38.91 6.26 -4.17
N THR A 360 -39.32 7.28 -3.42
CA THR A 360 -40.41 8.22 -3.70
C THR A 360 -39.99 9.64 -3.33
N PRO A 361 -40.58 10.70 -3.92
CA PRO A 361 -40.31 12.10 -3.57
C PRO A 361 -40.98 12.52 -2.24
N SER A 362 -40.65 11.80 -1.16
CA SER A 362 -41.23 11.96 0.17
C SER A 362 -40.27 11.44 1.24
N THR A 363 -40.37 11.97 2.45
CA THR A 363 -39.61 11.51 3.62
C THR A 363 -40.26 10.33 4.36
N GLU A 364 -41.49 9.94 4.00
CA GLU A 364 -42.30 8.92 4.68
C GLU A 364 -41.69 7.50 4.64
N ARG A 365 -40.92 7.18 3.59
CA ARG A 365 -40.24 5.89 3.45
C ARG A 365 -38.74 6.02 3.73
N PRO A 366 -38.07 4.99 4.30
CA PRO A 366 -36.63 5.02 4.54
C PRO A 366 -35.83 5.21 3.24
N PRO A 367 -34.64 5.83 3.32
CA PRO A 367 -33.77 6.00 2.16
C PRO A 367 -33.27 4.66 1.63
N ILE A 368 -33.16 4.56 0.30
CA ILE A 368 -32.66 3.35 -0.40
C ILE A 368 -31.17 3.43 -0.70
N ALA A 369 -30.60 4.63 -0.71
CA ALA A 369 -29.17 4.83 -0.68
C ALA A 369 -28.82 6.18 -0.01
N ARG A 370 -27.55 6.32 0.33
CA ARG A 370 -26.95 7.58 0.76
C ARG A 370 -25.85 7.92 -0.23
N VAL A 371 -25.90 9.12 -0.76
CA VAL A 371 -24.91 9.63 -1.70
C VAL A 371 -24.06 10.66 -0.96
N GLY A 372 -22.73 10.56 -1.05
CA GLY A 372 -21.83 11.48 -0.35
C GLY A 372 -22.00 12.94 -0.79
N ASP A 373 -21.64 13.86 0.09
CA ASP A 373 -21.43 15.27 -0.26
C ASP A 373 -20.42 15.40 -1.42
N GLY A 374 -20.71 16.27 -2.39
CA GLY A 374 -19.93 16.44 -3.63
C GLY A 374 -20.16 15.38 -4.71
N ALA A 375 -21.00 14.38 -4.47
CA ALA A 375 -21.30 13.37 -5.48
C ALA A 375 -22.14 13.96 -6.63
N VAL A 376 -21.77 13.59 -7.85
CA VAL A 376 -22.48 14.00 -9.06
C VAL A 376 -23.56 12.98 -9.37
N LEU A 377 -24.78 13.46 -9.59
CA LEU A 377 -25.96 12.68 -9.94
C LEU A 377 -26.41 13.05 -11.34
N ASP A 378 -26.82 12.08 -12.13
CA ASP A 378 -27.47 12.38 -13.42
C ASP A 378 -28.91 12.79 -13.15
N ALA A 379 -29.35 13.94 -13.67
CA ALA A 379 -30.74 14.37 -13.56
C ALA A 379 -31.59 13.70 -14.64
N LEU A 380 -32.62 12.97 -14.19
CA LEU A 380 -33.45 12.10 -15.02
C LEU A 380 -34.80 12.72 -15.37
N GLU A 381 -34.85 14.06 -15.40
CA GLU A 381 -36.00 14.87 -15.78
C GLU A 381 -35.58 15.87 -16.85
N PRO A 382 -36.47 16.40 -17.72
CA PRO A 382 -36.12 17.40 -18.74
C PRO A 382 -35.36 18.62 -18.17
N GLU A 383 -34.38 19.16 -18.90
CA GLU A 383 -33.50 20.27 -18.47
C GLU A 383 -34.27 21.45 -17.84
N ALA A 384 -35.39 21.87 -18.44
CA ALA A 384 -36.21 22.96 -17.91
C ALA A 384 -36.76 22.67 -16.50
N ASN A 385 -37.11 21.41 -16.20
CA ASN A 385 -37.59 20.98 -14.90
C ASN A 385 -36.45 20.91 -13.88
N VAL A 386 -35.28 20.42 -14.30
CA VAL A 386 -34.08 20.36 -13.46
C VAL A 386 -33.71 21.76 -12.99
N ARG A 387 -33.57 22.71 -13.93
CA ARG A 387 -33.24 24.11 -13.61
C ARG A 387 -34.27 24.79 -12.72
N ALA A 388 -35.55 24.43 -12.86
CA ALA A 388 -36.63 24.99 -12.03
C ALA A 388 -36.64 24.44 -10.60
N LYS A 389 -36.17 23.20 -10.38
CA LYS A 389 -36.26 22.50 -9.09
C LYS A 389 -34.98 22.53 -8.25
N VAL A 390 -33.81 22.54 -8.89
CA VAL A 390 -32.51 22.52 -8.20
C VAL A 390 -32.37 23.74 -7.26
N GLY A 391 -31.98 23.48 -6.02
CA GLY A 391 -31.87 24.49 -4.96
C GLY A 391 -33.19 24.93 -4.33
N GLN A 392 -34.35 24.42 -4.77
CA GLN A 392 -35.66 24.84 -4.25
C GLN A 392 -36.14 23.95 -3.10
N GLU A 393 -36.57 24.58 -2.01
CA GLU A 393 -37.10 23.89 -0.82
C GLU A 393 -38.41 23.15 -1.13
N GLY A 394 -38.54 21.92 -0.60
CA GLY A 394 -39.72 21.07 -0.81
C GLY A 394 -39.81 20.38 -2.18
N GLN A 395 -38.92 20.71 -3.13
CA GLN A 395 -38.87 20.05 -4.44
C GLN A 395 -38.00 18.79 -4.43
N TRP A 396 -38.37 17.82 -5.27
CA TRP A 396 -37.63 16.57 -5.44
C TRP A 396 -37.25 16.39 -6.90
N LEU A 397 -36.05 15.86 -7.10
CA LEU A 397 -35.49 15.58 -8.42
C LEU A 397 -35.29 14.09 -8.59
N HIS A 398 -35.77 13.54 -9.70
CA HIS A 398 -35.45 12.17 -10.11
C HIS A 398 -34.01 12.12 -10.62
N VAL A 399 -33.19 11.27 -10.01
CA VAL A 399 -31.74 11.24 -10.17
C VAL A 399 -31.19 9.83 -10.31
N ARG A 400 -30.04 9.69 -10.95
CA ARG A 400 -29.21 8.48 -10.92
C ARG A 400 -27.94 8.73 -10.12
N THR A 401 -27.67 7.88 -9.15
CA THR A 401 -26.40 7.93 -8.40
C THR A 401 -25.24 7.34 -9.22
N PRO A 402 -23.98 7.63 -8.89
CA PRO A 402 -22.80 7.03 -9.53
C PRO A 402 -22.80 5.50 -9.50
N GLU A 403 -23.40 4.90 -8.47
CA GLU A 403 -23.56 3.45 -8.30
C GLU A 403 -24.72 2.88 -9.14
N GLY A 404 -25.35 3.72 -9.98
CA GLY A 404 -26.43 3.34 -10.88
C GLY A 404 -27.81 3.30 -10.23
N VAL A 405 -27.96 3.73 -8.97
CA VAL A 405 -29.24 3.74 -8.28
C VAL A 405 -30.11 4.87 -8.81
N THR A 406 -31.25 4.53 -9.41
CA THR A 406 -32.24 5.53 -9.86
C THR A 406 -33.27 5.76 -8.75
N ALA A 407 -33.39 6.99 -8.27
CA ALA A 407 -34.12 7.37 -7.06
C ALA A 407 -34.50 8.86 -7.05
N TYR A 408 -35.19 9.32 -6.00
CA TYR A 408 -35.50 10.73 -5.78
C TYR A 408 -34.57 11.36 -4.74
N ALA A 409 -34.01 12.52 -5.07
CA ALA A 409 -33.20 13.36 -4.18
C ALA A 409 -33.95 14.66 -3.84
N ALA A 410 -33.76 15.14 -2.61
CA ALA A 410 -34.27 16.44 -2.20
C ALA A 410 -33.50 17.55 -2.94
N ALA A 411 -34.19 18.33 -3.77
CA ALA A 411 -33.56 19.23 -4.73
C ALA A 411 -32.86 20.44 -4.08
N TRP A 412 -33.24 20.81 -2.86
CA TRP A 412 -32.59 21.87 -2.08
C TRP A 412 -31.20 21.51 -1.54
N TYR A 413 -30.79 20.23 -1.63
CA TYR A 413 -29.43 19.78 -1.37
C TYR A 413 -28.65 19.53 -2.66
N LEU A 414 -29.10 20.07 -3.79
CA LEU A 414 -28.47 19.90 -5.10
C LEU A 414 -28.09 21.25 -5.71
N ARG A 415 -27.02 21.29 -6.50
CA ARG A 415 -26.69 22.37 -7.43
C ARG A 415 -26.43 21.82 -8.83
N LEU A 416 -26.49 22.66 -9.87
CA LEU A 416 -26.08 22.23 -11.22
C LEU A 416 -24.60 21.87 -11.21
N HIS A 417 -24.25 20.71 -11.77
CA HIS A 417 -22.87 20.31 -11.96
C HIS A 417 -22.32 21.03 -13.19
N GLU A 418 -21.25 21.79 -13.01
CA GLU A 418 -20.51 22.41 -14.10
C GLU A 418 -19.41 21.44 -14.54
N GLU A 419 -19.40 21.05 -15.81
CA GLU A 419 -18.32 20.21 -16.36
C GLU A 419 -16.95 20.88 -16.12
N PRO A 420 -15.90 20.10 -15.82
CA PRO A 420 -14.58 20.67 -15.63
C PRO A 420 -14.13 21.37 -16.93
N VAL A 421 -13.87 22.67 -16.80
CA VAL A 421 -13.15 23.46 -17.80
C VAL A 421 -11.89 22.70 -18.19
N VAL A 422 -11.61 22.59 -19.49
CA VAL A 422 -10.41 21.96 -20.06
C VAL A 422 -9.17 22.32 -19.23
N ALA A 423 -8.76 21.37 -18.40
CA ALA A 423 -7.56 21.40 -17.60
C ALA A 423 -6.37 21.30 -18.56
N GLY A 424 -5.55 22.36 -18.62
CA GLY A 424 -4.42 22.43 -19.54
C GLY A 424 -3.11 22.83 -18.88
N VAL A 425 -3.12 23.11 -17.58
CA VAL A 425 -1.94 23.62 -16.88
C VAL A 425 -1.54 22.65 -15.81
N GLN A 426 -0.42 21.98 -16.04
CA GLN A 426 0.26 21.23 -15.00
C GLN A 426 0.86 22.21 -13.99
N VAL A 427 0.70 21.88 -12.73
CA VAL A 427 1.26 22.60 -11.60
C VAL A 427 2.12 21.64 -10.81
N GLU A 428 3.23 22.13 -10.30
CA GLU A 428 4.17 21.30 -9.55
C GLU A 428 4.08 21.66 -8.08
N ALA A 429 4.01 20.65 -7.22
CA ALA A 429 4.14 20.84 -5.78
C ALA A 429 5.54 21.38 -5.48
N VAL A 430 5.61 22.57 -4.91
CA VAL A 430 6.83 23.25 -4.54
C VAL A 430 6.75 23.47 -3.04
N SER A 431 7.06 22.44 -2.26
CA SER A 431 6.87 22.40 -0.82
C SER A 431 8.06 23.00 -0.08
N PRO A 432 7.90 24.12 0.63
CA PRO A 432 8.75 24.52 1.74
C PRO A 432 8.20 23.87 3.03
N GLU A 433 9.07 23.26 3.84
CA GLU A 433 8.86 22.96 5.27
C GLU A 433 8.30 21.58 5.72
N VAL A 434 7.78 20.71 4.84
CA VAL A 434 7.24 19.39 5.29
C VAL A 434 7.55 18.19 4.39
N GLY A 435 8.17 18.41 3.21
CA GLY A 435 8.56 17.35 2.27
C GLY A 435 7.41 16.74 1.45
N PHE A 436 6.17 17.05 1.81
CA PHE A 436 4.95 16.72 1.08
C PHE A 436 3.98 17.91 1.09
N LEU A 437 2.99 17.89 0.21
CA LEU A 437 1.89 18.83 0.13
C LEU A 437 0.58 18.06 0.37
N ASN A 438 -0.18 18.53 1.34
CA ASN A 438 -1.47 17.95 1.68
C ASN A 438 -2.51 18.28 0.59
N VAL A 439 -3.07 17.26 -0.04
CA VAL A 439 -4.25 17.38 -0.88
C VAL A 439 -5.47 17.22 0.02
N ARG A 440 -6.31 18.23 0.09
CA ARG A 440 -7.40 18.33 1.07
C ARG A 440 -8.77 18.27 0.40
N PRO A 441 -9.80 17.81 1.11
CA PRO A 441 -11.14 17.75 0.53
C PRO A 441 -11.80 19.12 0.37
N THR A 442 -11.28 20.14 1.05
CA THR A 442 -11.77 21.52 0.99
C THR A 442 -10.58 22.48 0.95
N PRO A 443 -10.76 23.71 0.45
CA PRO A 443 -9.72 24.75 0.48
C PRO A 443 -9.53 25.33 1.91
N SER A 444 -9.26 24.46 2.89
CA SER A 444 -9.06 24.82 4.29
C SER A 444 -8.18 23.79 5.02
N THR A 445 -7.57 24.21 6.13
CA THR A 445 -6.79 23.32 7.01
C THR A 445 -7.64 22.60 8.07
N LYS A 446 -8.96 22.83 8.10
CA LYS A 446 -9.86 22.34 9.17
C LYS A 446 -10.12 20.83 9.13
N ARG A 447 -9.95 20.20 7.96
CA ARG A 447 -10.15 18.74 7.76
C ARG A 447 -8.83 18.04 7.47
N PRO A 448 -8.68 16.76 7.87
CA PRO A 448 -7.50 15.97 7.52
C PRO A 448 -7.33 15.87 5.99
N PRO A 449 -6.09 15.73 5.49
CA PRO A 449 -5.81 15.56 4.06
C PRO A 449 -6.41 14.25 3.50
N ILE A 450 -6.86 14.29 2.24
CA ILE A 450 -7.27 13.10 1.45
C ILE A 450 -6.03 12.26 1.14
N THR A 451 -4.97 12.93 0.69
CA THR A 451 -3.69 12.33 0.39
C THR A 451 -2.57 13.36 0.57
N GLN A 452 -1.35 12.90 0.45
CA GLN A 452 -0.16 13.73 0.43
C GLN A 452 0.54 13.47 -0.90
N VAL A 453 0.90 14.55 -1.59
CA VAL A 453 1.79 14.46 -2.73
C VAL A 453 3.18 14.84 -2.28
N ASP A 454 4.18 14.08 -2.70
CA ASP A 454 5.56 14.45 -2.43
C ASP A 454 5.85 15.81 -3.08
N ASP A 455 6.81 16.53 -2.52
CA ASP A 455 7.44 17.65 -3.22
C ASP A 455 7.74 17.24 -4.69
N GLY A 456 7.51 18.18 -5.62
CA GLY A 456 7.61 18.09 -7.09
C GLY A 456 6.80 17.02 -7.78
N SER A 457 5.80 16.50 -7.07
CA SER A 457 4.69 15.85 -7.75
C SER A 457 4.06 16.86 -8.70
N VAL A 458 4.04 16.48 -9.97
CA VAL A 458 3.26 17.19 -10.99
C VAL A 458 1.80 16.80 -10.79
N MET A 459 0.94 17.80 -10.78
CA MET A 459 -0.50 17.64 -10.67
C MET A 459 -1.15 18.40 -11.82
N GLU A 460 -2.32 17.93 -12.22
CA GLU A 460 -3.14 18.61 -13.20
C GLU A 460 -4.00 19.65 -12.46
N SER A 461 -3.94 20.92 -12.85
CA SER A 461 -4.91 21.90 -12.34
C SER A 461 -6.28 21.64 -12.95
N LEU A 462 -7.31 21.48 -12.12
CA LEU A 462 -8.70 21.31 -12.52
C LEU A 462 -9.45 22.65 -12.66
N GLU A 463 -8.73 23.76 -12.54
CA GLU A 463 -9.24 25.10 -12.79
C GLU A 463 -8.78 25.62 -14.16
N SER A 464 -9.48 26.61 -14.71
CA SER A 464 -9.04 27.25 -15.96
C SER A 464 -7.59 27.74 -15.88
N GLU A 465 -6.87 27.74 -17.01
CA GLU A 465 -5.49 28.24 -17.08
C GLU A 465 -5.35 29.66 -16.50
N LYS A 466 -6.31 30.54 -16.81
CA LYS A 466 -6.35 31.90 -16.29
C LYS A 466 -6.44 31.94 -14.75
N ASN A 467 -7.30 31.12 -14.16
CA ASN A 467 -7.44 31.05 -12.69
C ASN A 467 -6.23 30.40 -12.04
N THR A 468 -5.71 29.34 -12.66
CA THR A 468 -4.50 28.65 -12.21
C THR A 468 -3.33 29.62 -12.12
N ARG A 469 -3.05 30.37 -13.20
CA ARG A 469 -1.97 31.37 -13.23
C ARG A 469 -2.17 32.51 -12.24
N ALA A 470 -3.41 32.87 -11.91
CA ALA A 470 -3.72 33.91 -10.94
C ALA A 470 -3.53 33.45 -9.48
N LYS A 471 -3.72 32.16 -9.18
CA LYS A 471 -3.66 31.61 -7.81
C LYS A 471 -2.30 31.02 -7.44
N VAL A 472 -1.60 30.41 -8.40
CA VAL A 472 -0.31 29.77 -8.17
C VAL A 472 0.70 30.76 -7.56
N GLY A 473 1.35 30.36 -6.48
CA GLY A 473 2.30 31.18 -5.72
C GLY A 473 1.67 32.25 -4.81
N GLN A 474 0.34 32.38 -4.76
CA GLN A 474 -0.34 33.40 -3.94
C GLN A 474 -0.74 32.85 -2.56
N GLU A 475 -0.38 33.58 -1.50
CA GLU A 475 -0.77 33.24 -0.12
C GLU A 475 -2.29 33.19 0.06
N ASN A 476 -2.75 32.27 0.91
CA ASN A 476 -4.16 32.03 1.23
C ASN A 476 -5.07 31.64 0.05
N GLN A 477 -4.51 31.41 -1.13
CA GLN A 477 -5.24 30.86 -2.27
C GLN A 477 -5.16 29.33 -2.31
N TRP A 478 -6.22 28.70 -2.77
CA TRP A 478 -6.28 27.24 -2.94
C TRP A 478 -6.57 26.92 -4.39
N LEU A 479 -5.91 25.88 -4.89
CA LEU A 479 -6.07 25.41 -6.25
C LEU A 479 -6.67 24.00 -6.23
N HIS A 480 -7.72 23.79 -7.03
CA HIS A 480 -8.27 22.47 -7.26
C HIS A 480 -7.38 21.70 -8.24
N VAL A 481 -6.91 20.52 -7.83
CA VAL A 481 -5.93 19.73 -8.59
C VAL A 481 -6.29 18.25 -8.61
N ARG A 482 -5.79 17.54 -9.61
CA ARG A 482 -5.78 16.08 -9.70
C ARG A 482 -4.34 15.58 -9.65
N THR A 483 -4.06 14.66 -8.74
CA THR A 483 -2.74 14.01 -8.64
C THR A 483 -2.54 12.97 -9.74
N LEU A 484 -1.29 12.51 -9.94
CA LEU A 484 -0.98 11.40 -10.86
C LEU A 484 -1.72 10.09 -10.52
N ASP A 485 -2.12 9.92 -9.27
CA ASP A 485 -2.90 8.77 -8.80
C ASP A 485 -4.42 8.99 -8.96
N ASN A 486 -4.83 9.98 -9.78
CA ASN A 486 -6.21 10.39 -10.02
C ASN A 486 -6.98 10.80 -8.75
N ILE A 487 -6.29 11.30 -7.73
CA ILE A 487 -6.93 11.84 -6.53
C ILE A 487 -7.18 13.32 -6.74
N GLU A 488 -8.45 13.73 -6.66
CA GLU A 488 -8.85 15.14 -6.76
C GLU A 488 -8.95 15.78 -5.38
N GLY A 489 -8.55 17.04 -5.30
CA GLY A 489 -8.71 17.83 -4.07
C GLY A 489 -8.05 19.20 -4.17
N PHE A 490 -8.07 19.92 -3.06
CA PHE A 490 -7.53 21.27 -2.97
C PHE A 490 -6.15 21.26 -2.33
N VAL A 491 -5.22 21.95 -2.96
CA VAL A 491 -3.89 22.21 -2.42
C VAL A 491 -3.70 23.70 -2.20
N ALA A 492 -2.86 24.03 -1.22
CA ALA A 492 -2.44 25.40 -0.96
C ALA A 492 -1.64 25.95 -2.15
N ALA A 493 -2.18 26.96 -2.85
CA ALA A 493 -1.63 27.44 -4.11
C ALA A 493 -0.28 28.16 -3.95
N TRP A 494 0.02 28.68 -2.75
CA TRP A 494 1.34 29.24 -2.42
C TRP A 494 2.47 28.21 -2.35
N TYR A 495 2.13 26.91 -2.33
CA TYR A 495 3.08 25.81 -2.46
C TYR A 495 3.07 25.18 -3.86
N LEU A 496 2.62 25.94 -4.87
CA LEU A 496 2.64 25.50 -6.25
C LEU A 496 3.48 26.46 -7.10
N CYS A 497 4.06 25.91 -8.18
CA CYS A 497 4.47 26.69 -9.34
C CYS A 497 3.80 26.14 -10.61
N LEU A 498 3.80 26.91 -11.69
CA LEU A 498 3.45 26.38 -13.00
C LEU A 498 4.51 25.37 -13.39
N HIS A 499 4.10 24.14 -13.70
CA HIS A 499 5.02 23.15 -14.24
C HIS A 499 5.45 23.63 -15.62
N LYS A 500 6.75 23.86 -15.77
CA LYS A 500 7.35 24.07 -17.09
C LYS A 500 7.81 22.71 -17.56
N GLU A 501 7.22 22.17 -18.62
CA GLU A 501 7.94 21.20 -19.44
C GLU A 501 9.11 21.94 -20.06
N GLU A 502 10.27 22.01 -19.37
CA GLU A 502 11.58 22.33 -19.96
C GLU A 502 12.68 22.27 -18.89
N ASP A 503 13.49 21.20 -18.95
CA ASP A 503 14.86 21.29 -19.46
C ASP A 503 15.41 19.86 -19.66
N ILE A 504 15.36 19.33 -20.89
CA ILE A 504 16.20 18.18 -21.25
C ILE A 504 17.64 18.65 -21.05
N GLY A 505 18.29 18.20 -19.98
CA GLY A 505 19.66 18.58 -19.63
C GLY A 505 19.86 19.30 -18.29
N ALA A 506 18.81 19.50 -17.48
CA ALA A 506 19.00 19.89 -16.08
C ALA A 506 19.79 18.80 -15.33
N PRO A 507 20.83 19.15 -14.54
CA PRO A 507 21.60 18.15 -13.81
C PRO A 507 20.72 17.47 -12.76
N ILE A 508 20.69 16.13 -12.76
CA ILE A 508 20.05 15.31 -11.72
C ILE A 508 21.12 14.85 -10.72
N PRO A 509 21.39 15.59 -9.63
CA PRO A 509 22.41 15.22 -8.66
C PRO A 509 21.96 14.12 -7.69
N HIS A 510 20.66 13.86 -7.58
CA HIS A 510 20.10 12.89 -6.65
C HIS A 510 19.04 12.01 -7.30
N LEU A 511 19.05 10.74 -6.90
CA LEU A 511 18.08 9.74 -7.30
C LEU A 511 17.35 9.21 -6.08
N VAL A 512 16.11 8.76 -6.26
CA VAL A 512 15.36 8.04 -5.24
C VAL A 512 15.13 6.60 -5.67
N VAL A 513 15.36 5.64 -4.77
CA VAL A 513 15.10 4.22 -5.01
C VAL A 513 13.59 3.98 -5.07
N ARG A 514 13.14 3.27 -6.12
CA ARG A 514 11.78 2.80 -6.31
C ARG A 514 11.78 1.27 -6.43
N SER A 515 11.89 0.61 -5.29
CA SER A 515 11.85 -0.85 -5.17
C SER A 515 11.40 -1.23 -3.77
N ALA A 516 10.21 -1.81 -3.63
CA ALA A 516 9.67 -2.25 -2.34
C ALA A 516 10.59 -3.27 -1.63
N ALA A 517 11.29 -4.10 -2.39
CA ALA A 517 12.28 -5.04 -1.86
C ALA A 517 13.64 -4.40 -1.52
N GLY A 518 13.83 -3.11 -1.79
CA GLY A 518 15.14 -2.46 -1.80
C GLY A 518 15.93 -2.74 -3.09
N LEU A 519 17.12 -2.17 -3.19
CA LEU A 519 17.95 -2.20 -4.38
C LEU A 519 19.39 -2.59 -4.03
N ASN A 520 19.96 -3.51 -4.82
CA ASN A 520 21.35 -3.90 -4.69
C ASN A 520 22.26 -2.85 -5.35
N VAL A 521 23.24 -2.37 -4.61
CA VAL A 521 24.36 -1.58 -5.14
C VAL A 521 25.48 -2.56 -5.49
N ARG A 522 26.05 -2.42 -6.69
CA ARG A 522 27.05 -3.35 -7.22
C ARG A 522 28.37 -2.63 -7.50
N GLY A 523 29.49 -3.36 -7.43
CA GLY A 523 30.82 -2.80 -7.69
C GLY A 523 31.07 -2.43 -9.17
N GLY A 524 30.24 -2.92 -10.10
CA GLY A 524 30.34 -2.61 -11.52
C GLY A 524 29.00 -2.76 -12.24
N PRO A 525 28.89 -2.24 -13.49
CA PRO A 525 27.68 -2.37 -14.30
C PRO A 525 27.50 -3.83 -14.75
N GLY A 526 26.48 -4.53 -14.23
CA GLY A 526 26.16 -5.90 -14.63
C GLY A 526 25.75 -6.81 -13.47
N MET A 527 25.85 -8.13 -13.66
CA MET A 527 25.49 -9.14 -12.66
C MET A 527 26.58 -9.39 -11.60
N HIS A 528 27.55 -8.48 -11.42
CA HIS A 528 28.56 -8.59 -10.35
C HIS A 528 27.92 -8.72 -8.98
N SER A 529 28.56 -9.42 -8.04
CA SER A 529 28.06 -9.57 -6.67
C SER A 529 27.69 -8.22 -6.03
N PRO A 530 26.54 -8.13 -5.33
CA PRO A 530 26.15 -6.92 -4.63
C PRO A 530 27.19 -6.58 -3.55
N ILE A 531 27.58 -5.31 -3.49
CA ILE A 531 28.49 -4.78 -2.47
C ILE A 531 27.72 -4.16 -1.31
N TRP A 532 26.47 -3.78 -1.54
CA TRP A 532 25.59 -3.18 -0.54
C TRP A 532 24.11 -3.31 -0.96
N ARG A 533 23.20 -3.07 -0.02
CA ARG A 533 21.75 -3.04 -0.29
C ARG A 533 21.13 -1.81 0.36
N VAL A 534 20.40 -1.04 -0.41
CA VAL A 534 19.63 0.12 0.04
C VAL A 534 18.14 -0.22 0.09
N VAL A 535 17.40 0.36 1.03
CA VAL A 535 15.94 0.17 1.15
C VAL A 535 15.16 1.07 0.18
N ASN A 536 13.86 0.85 0.04
CA ASN A 536 12.98 1.71 -0.77
C ASN A 536 13.07 3.18 -0.33
N LYS A 537 12.85 4.10 -1.27
CA LYS A 537 12.93 5.56 -1.06
C LYS A 537 14.26 6.10 -0.54
N THR A 538 15.32 5.29 -0.49
CA THR A 538 16.66 5.79 -0.18
C THR A 538 17.09 6.79 -1.25
N VAL A 539 17.59 7.94 -0.82
CA VAL A 539 18.14 8.97 -1.71
C VAL A 539 19.62 8.68 -1.96
N LEU A 540 20.00 8.66 -3.22
CA LEU A 540 21.34 8.33 -3.70
C LEU A 540 21.95 9.56 -4.37
N GLU A 541 23.21 9.84 -4.07
CA GLU A 541 24.00 10.89 -4.74
C GLU A 541 24.48 10.34 -6.09
N VAL A 542 24.30 11.08 -7.17
CA VAL A 542 24.83 10.73 -8.49
C VAL A 542 26.33 11.03 -8.56
N ARG A 543 27.12 10.05 -9.01
CA ARG A 543 28.58 10.12 -9.11
C ARG A 543 29.11 10.05 -10.54
N GLU A 544 28.24 10.28 -11.52
CA GLU A 544 28.55 10.47 -12.93
C GLU A 544 28.00 11.82 -13.42
N ASN A 545 28.12 12.15 -14.71
CA ASN A 545 27.63 13.42 -15.23
C ASN A 545 26.09 13.53 -15.03
N PRO A 546 25.61 14.41 -14.13
CA PRO A 546 24.20 14.45 -13.73
C PRO A 546 23.27 14.87 -14.89
N LYS A 547 23.80 15.54 -15.92
CA LYS A 547 23.04 15.91 -17.13
C LYS A 547 22.77 14.71 -18.06
N LYS A 548 23.49 13.60 -17.89
CA LYS A 548 23.33 12.38 -18.70
C LYS A 548 22.45 11.32 -18.03
N VAL A 549 22.13 11.49 -16.74
CA VAL A 549 21.42 10.49 -15.94
C VAL A 549 19.96 10.36 -16.36
N GLU A 550 19.31 11.44 -16.77
CA GLU A 550 17.92 11.44 -17.25
C GLU A 550 17.69 10.37 -18.32
N GLY A 551 18.60 10.27 -19.28
CA GLY A 551 18.56 9.29 -20.36
C GLY A 551 18.61 7.84 -19.89
N LYS A 552 19.02 7.55 -18.66
CA LYS A 552 19.16 6.22 -18.05
C LYS A 552 18.03 5.85 -17.09
N ILE A 553 17.32 6.82 -16.54
CA ILE A 553 16.23 6.59 -15.56
C ILE A 553 15.07 5.84 -16.23
N GLY A 554 14.52 4.86 -15.53
CA GLY A 554 13.43 4.01 -16.04
C GLY A 554 13.86 3.03 -17.14
N LYS A 555 15.16 2.92 -17.43
CA LYS A 555 15.72 2.02 -18.45
C LYS A 555 16.72 1.05 -17.83
N ASP A 556 16.96 -0.06 -18.52
CA ASP A 556 17.96 -1.07 -18.13
C ASP A 556 19.39 -0.56 -18.41
N GLN A 557 19.78 0.51 -17.71
CA GLN A 557 21.07 1.16 -17.82
C GLN A 557 21.62 1.45 -16.43
N TRP A 558 22.93 1.30 -16.28
CA TRP A 558 23.59 1.47 -14.99
C TRP A 558 23.95 2.92 -14.72
N ILE A 559 23.71 3.36 -13.49
CA ILE A 559 24.02 4.71 -13.00
C ILE A 559 24.99 4.59 -11.83
N HIS A 560 26.11 5.32 -11.92
CA HIS A 560 27.09 5.42 -10.84
C HIS A 560 26.57 6.33 -9.72
N ILE A 561 26.52 5.81 -8.49
CA ILE A 561 25.92 6.47 -7.33
C ILE A 561 26.80 6.34 -6.07
N ARG A 562 26.47 7.14 -5.06
CA ARG A 562 26.91 6.98 -3.67
C ARG A 562 25.69 6.90 -2.75
N THR A 563 25.71 5.98 -1.80
CA THR A 563 24.66 5.82 -0.77
C THR A 563 24.88 6.76 0.43
N PRO A 564 23.86 6.98 1.29
CA PRO A 564 24.03 7.74 2.53
C PRO A 564 25.16 7.25 3.46
N SER A 565 25.41 5.93 3.48
CA SER A 565 26.50 5.25 4.19
C SER A 565 27.87 5.29 3.49
N LEU A 566 28.00 6.16 2.48
CA LEU A 566 29.23 6.41 1.72
C LEU A 566 29.72 5.22 0.89
N ARG A 567 28.80 4.33 0.47
CA ARG A 567 29.13 3.24 -0.47
C ARG A 567 29.00 3.76 -1.90
N GLU A 568 30.08 3.70 -2.66
CA GLU A 568 30.07 4.03 -4.10
C GLU A 568 29.91 2.76 -4.94
N GLY A 569 29.05 2.82 -5.94
CA GLY A 569 28.78 1.69 -6.83
C GLY A 569 27.71 2.00 -7.87
N TYR A 570 27.14 0.97 -8.45
CA TYR A 570 26.18 1.08 -9.55
C TYR A 570 24.82 0.54 -9.16
N VAL A 571 23.78 1.25 -9.57
CA VAL A 571 22.38 0.83 -9.50
C VAL A 571 21.76 0.83 -10.89
N ASN A 572 20.71 0.04 -11.08
CA ASN A 572 20.04 -0.05 -12.37
C ASN A 572 18.92 1.01 -12.48
N GLY A 573 18.89 1.73 -13.60
CA GLY A 573 17.97 2.81 -13.93
C GLY A 573 16.49 2.45 -13.83
N LEU A 574 16.12 1.18 -14.02
CA LEU A 574 14.74 0.69 -13.89
C LEU A 574 14.14 0.99 -12.51
N TYR A 575 14.96 0.91 -11.46
CA TYR A 575 14.54 0.94 -10.06
C TYR A 575 14.84 2.28 -9.37
N VAL A 576 15.13 3.33 -10.12
CA VAL A 576 15.36 4.67 -9.57
C VAL A 576 14.54 5.72 -10.31
N ARG A 577 14.29 6.85 -9.66
CA ARG A 577 13.66 8.04 -10.25
C ARG A 577 14.49 9.27 -9.93
N ALA A 578 14.35 10.30 -10.75
CA ALA A 578 14.98 11.59 -10.50
C ALA A 578 14.38 12.20 -9.23
N LYS A 579 15.22 12.68 -8.31
CA LYS A 579 14.77 13.55 -7.23
C LYS A 579 14.94 14.98 -7.73
N GLN A 580 13.93 15.46 -8.46
CA GLN A 580 13.99 16.70 -9.27
C GLN A 580 13.96 17.98 -8.42
N LEU A 581 13.51 17.91 -7.17
CA LEU A 581 13.34 19.13 -6.39
C LEU A 581 14.53 19.46 -5.54
N THR A 582 14.76 20.76 -5.47
CA THR A 582 15.73 21.35 -4.58
C THR A 582 15.28 21.13 -3.15
N ASP A 583 16.17 20.62 -2.29
CA ASP A 583 15.92 20.56 -0.85
C ASP A 583 15.67 21.98 -0.30
N LYS A 584 14.41 22.24 0.10
CA LYS A 584 13.97 23.54 0.63
C LYS A 584 14.01 23.61 2.15
N ARG A 585 14.42 22.53 2.83
CA ARG A 585 14.38 22.47 4.29
C ARG A 585 15.28 23.53 4.89
N LYS A 586 14.69 24.33 5.77
CA LYS A 586 15.41 25.43 6.44
C LYS A 586 15.80 24.98 7.85
N PRO A 587 16.91 25.53 8.39
CA PRO A 587 17.20 25.40 9.81
C PRO A 587 15.98 25.77 10.65
N VAL A 588 15.63 24.93 11.61
CA VAL A 588 14.43 25.14 12.42
C VAL A 588 14.58 26.36 13.32
N SER A 589 13.48 27.10 13.47
CA SER A 589 13.36 28.14 14.49
C SER A 589 12.96 27.51 15.82
N ASP A 590 13.68 27.86 16.88
CA ASP A 590 13.40 27.36 18.23
C ASP A 590 12.08 27.92 18.79
N THR A 591 11.78 29.19 18.46
CA THR A 591 10.49 29.84 18.70
C THR A 591 9.37 29.12 17.94
N GLY A 592 8.69 28.19 18.61
CA GLY A 592 7.58 27.40 18.08
C GLY A 592 7.76 25.89 18.16
N LEU A 593 8.87 25.40 18.72
CA LEU A 593 8.98 23.99 19.10
C LEU A 593 8.20 23.67 20.38
N PRO A 594 7.68 22.44 20.53
CA PRO A 594 7.12 21.99 21.79
C PRO A 594 8.11 22.15 22.93
N GLN A 595 7.61 22.48 24.12
CA GLN A 595 8.43 22.50 25.32
C GLN A 595 9.07 21.12 25.53
N GLY A 596 10.38 21.09 25.86
CA GLY A 596 11.13 19.85 25.97
C GLY A 596 11.75 19.38 24.65
N GLU A 597 11.70 20.19 23.59
CA GLU A 597 12.47 20.03 22.35
C GLU A 597 13.40 21.22 22.10
N CYS A 598 14.38 21.06 21.21
CA CYS A 598 15.38 22.08 20.91
C CYS A 598 15.75 22.10 19.42
N ALA A 599 15.91 23.29 18.83
CA ALA A 599 16.29 23.44 17.42
C ALA A 599 17.75 23.07 17.14
N TRP A 600 18.64 23.25 18.11
CA TRP A 600 20.06 22.99 17.97
C TRP A 600 20.41 21.54 18.27
N ILE A 601 21.41 20.99 17.57
CA ILE A 601 21.81 19.59 17.72
C ILE A 601 22.69 19.30 18.94
N PHE A 602 23.10 20.35 19.68
CA PHE A 602 24.04 20.25 20.79
C PHE A 602 23.41 19.60 22.02
N GLY A 603 24.14 18.77 22.75
CA GLY A 603 23.62 18.18 23.97
C GLY A 603 24.59 17.29 24.72
N ILE A 604 24.21 16.91 25.94
CA ILE A 604 25.06 16.15 26.86
C ILE A 604 24.22 15.07 27.55
N HIS A 605 24.79 13.87 27.66
CA HIS A 605 24.21 12.73 28.36
C HIS A 605 24.44 12.82 29.87
N ALA A 606 23.43 12.43 30.67
CA ALA A 606 23.42 12.30 32.13
C ALA A 606 23.82 13.56 32.90
N ALA A 607 22.88 14.51 32.99
CA ALA A 607 22.70 15.26 34.23
C ALA A 607 21.92 14.37 35.22
N GLY A 608 22.25 14.35 36.51
CA GLY A 608 21.36 13.69 37.47
C GLY A 608 20.07 14.50 37.62
N ALA A 609 18.92 13.85 37.72
CA ALA A 609 17.62 14.52 37.83
C ALA A 609 17.51 15.40 39.09
N THR A 610 18.33 15.14 40.13
CA THR A 610 18.31 15.84 41.43
C THR A 610 19.70 16.21 41.98
N THR A 611 20.78 16.10 41.21
CA THR A 611 22.16 16.47 41.61
C THR A 611 22.63 17.73 40.89
N PRO A 612 23.65 18.49 41.41
CA PRO A 612 24.09 19.79 40.87
C PRO A 612 24.81 19.72 39.50
N ALA A 613 24.56 18.66 38.74
CA ALA A 613 25.12 18.30 37.44
C ALA A 613 24.58 19.19 36.31
N ASP A 614 24.73 20.52 36.46
CA ASP A 614 24.21 21.54 35.57
C ASP A 614 25.27 22.06 34.59
N PHE A 615 25.17 21.64 33.33
CA PHE A 615 26.08 22.08 32.26
C PHE A 615 25.63 23.36 31.54
N ARG A 616 24.51 23.99 31.93
CA ARG A 616 23.99 25.19 31.24
C ARG A 616 24.97 26.36 31.22
N SER A 617 25.92 26.38 32.17
CA SER A 617 27.04 27.32 32.17
C SER A 617 27.89 27.29 30.88
N LEU A 618 27.94 26.16 30.17
CA LEU A 618 28.62 26.07 28.87
C LEU A 618 27.93 26.86 27.75
N PHE A 619 26.62 27.09 27.88
CA PHE A 619 25.77 27.77 26.90
C PHE A 619 25.58 29.27 27.21
N GLN A 620 26.11 29.76 28.33
CA GLN A 620 26.04 31.16 28.71
C GLN A 620 26.60 32.07 27.60
N ASN A 621 25.88 33.15 27.31
CA ASN A 621 26.21 34.13 26.27
C ASN A 621 26.27 33.57 24.82
N LYS A 622 25.79 32.34 24.58
CA LYS A 622 25.71 31.77 23.21
C LYS A 622 24.38 32.08 22.51
N HIS A 623 23.36 32.53 23.27
CA HIS A 623 21.99 32.73 22.78
C HIS A 623 21.38 31.46 22.15
N LYS A 624 21.70 30.29 22.72
CA LYS A 624 21.29 28.96 22.28
C LYS A 624 21.10 28.06 23.51
N THR A 625 20.28 27.03 23.37
CA THR A 625 20.16 25.92 24.33
C THR A 625 20.69 24.63 23.70
N GLY A 626 20.29 23.48 24.23
CA GLY A 626 20.66 22.17 23.71
C GLY A 626 19.75 21.07 24.24
N TRP A 627 20.23 19.84 24.19
CA TRP A 627 19.55 18.65 24.66
C TRP A 627 20.22 18.09 25.91
N VAL A 628 19.42 17.53 26.80
CA VAL A 628 19.87 16.76 27.97
C VAL A 628 19.19 15.39 27.95
N LEU A 629 19.96 14.35 28.26
CA LEU A 629 19.42 13.02 28.48
C LEU A 629 19.58 12.62 29.95
N PHE A 630 18.49 12.11 30.54
CA PHE A 630 18.46 11.48 31.86
C PHE A 630 18.35 9.96 31.69
N THR A 631 18.95 9.20 32.61
CA THR A 631 18.93 7.74 32.60
C THR A 631 18.42 7.26 33.95
N GLU A 632 17.39 6.43 33.92
CA GLU A 632 16.63 6.04 35.10
C GLU A 632 16.54 4.52 35.16
N ALA A 633 16.83 3.95 36.33
CA ALA A 633 16.63 2.54 36.62
C ALA A 633 15.33 2.39 37.41
N ILE A 634 14.26 1.99 36.73
CA ILE A 634 12.90 2.02 37.27
C ILE A 634 12.40 0.66 37.78
N GLY A 635 13.17 -0.41 37.57
CA GLY A 635 12.80 -1.77 37.96
C GLY A 635 11.60 -2.28 37.16
N ALA A 636 11.00 -3.38 37.63
CA ALA A 636 9.83 -4.02 37.01
C ALA A 636 8.67 -4.19 38.01
N ASP A 637 8.52 -3.25 38.95
CA ASP A 637 7.35 -3.23 39.85
C ASP A 637 6.16 -2.59 39.11
N PRO A 638 5.07 -3.32 38.85
CA PRO A 638 3.91 -2.76 38.15
C PRO A 638 3.19 -1.66 38.95
N HIS A 639 3.50 -1.51 40.24
CA HIS A 639 3.02 -0.45 41.14
C HIS A 639 4.07 0.63 41.40
N HIS A 640 5.06 0.79 40.51
CA HIS A 640 6.12 1.78 40.63
C HIS A 640 5.58 3.16 41.06
N GLY A 641 6.07 3.67 42.20
CA GLY A 641 5.62 4.94 42.79
C GLY A 641 6.52 6.15 42.51
N GLY A 642 7.66 5.95 41.83
CA GLY A 642 8.61 7.01 41.49
C GLY A 642 8.24 7.77 40.22
N GLY A 643 8.96 8.87 40.01
CA GLY A 643 8.85 9.82 38.89
C GLY A 643 9.78 11.01 39.18
N HIS A 644 10.04 11.85 38.18
CA HIS A 644 10.96 12.98 38.33
C HIS A 644 10.45 14.27 37.68
N ASP A 645 10.87 15.40 38.27
CA ASP A 645 10.59 16.74 37.75
C ASP A 645 11.74 17.24 36.87
N TYR A 646 11.53 17.19 35.56
CA TYR A 646 12.46 17.69 34.54
C TYR A 646 12.12 19.12 34.07
N THR A 647 11.10 19.77 34.65
CA THR A 647 10.69 21.13 34.29
C THR A 647 11.80 22.19 34.46
N PRO A 648 12.77 22.09 35.39
CA PRO A 648 13.88 23.04 35.44
C PRO A 648 14.69 23.11 34.13
N TRP A 649 14.75 22.00 33.38
CA TRP A 649 15.43 21.94 32.09
C TRP A 649 14.52 22.40 30.95
N SER A 650 13.32 21.85 30.85
CA SER A 650 12.41 22.19 29.74
C SER A 650 11.89 23.63 29.80
N HIS A 651 11.64 24.20 30.99
CA HIS A 651 11.34 25.64 31.14
C HIS A 651 12.55 26.55 30.81
N SER A 652 13.77 26.01 30.83
CA SER A 652 14.98 26.72 30.39
C SER A 652 15.22 26.60 28.88
N GLY A 653 14.27 26.04 28.12
CA GLY A 653 14.36 25.86 26.67
C GLY A 653 15.25 24.70 26.23
N TYR A 654 15.56 23.75 27.11
CA TYR A 654 16.33 22.56 26.76
C TYR A 654 15.42 21.44 26.26
N GLY A 655 15.91 20.70 25.26
CA GLY A 655 15.34 19.42 24.87
C GLY A 655 15.58 18.38 25.96
N VAL A 656 14.55 17.64 26.37
CA VAL A 656 14.61 16.68 27.48
C VAL A 656 14.28 15.28 26.98
N ILE A 657 15.24 14.37 27.11
CA ILE A 657 15.11 12.96 26.78
C ILE A 657 15.31 12.15 28.06
N VAL A 658 14.48 11.15 28.31
CA VAL A 658 14.62 10.27 29.48
C VAL A 658 14.67 8.82 29.03
N ARG A 659 15.71 8.10 29.47
CA ARG A 659 15.89 6.66 29.20
C ARG A 659 15.44 5.84 30.40
N LEU A 660 14.43 5.02 30.16
CA LEU A 660 13.84 4.10 31.13
C LEU A 660 14.48 2.72 30.97
N ASN A 661 15.26 2.31 31.96
CA ASN A 661 15.87 0.99 32.02
C ASN A 661 15.23 0.21 33.17
N HIS A 662 15.15 -1.11 33.05
CA HIS A 662 14.87 -1.97 34.19
C HIS A 662 15.93 -1.77 35.28
N SER A 663 17.20 -1.89 34.90
CA SER A 663 18.37 -1.66 35.74
C SER A 663 19.62 -1.54 34.85
N TYR A 664 20.81 -1.67 35.43
CA TYR A 664 22.10 -1.72 34.74
C TYR A 664 22.77 -3.09 34.96
N GLU A 665 23.94 -3.34 34.37
CA GLU A 665 24.73 -4.54 34.65
C GLU A 665 24.90 -4.73 36.18
N PRO A 666 24.65 -5.95 36.74
CA PRO A 666 24.34 -7.20 36.05
C PRO A 666 22.84 -7.49 35.87
N SER A 667 21.94 -6.62 36.32
CA SER A 667 20.50 -6.89 36.29
C SER A 667 19.86 -6.69 34.91
N GLY A 668 20.52 -5.94 34.03
CA GLY A 668 20.14 -5.75 32.64
C GLY A 668 19.16 -4.61 32.38
N THR A 669 19.21 -4.07 31.17
CA THR A 669 18.40 -2.95 30.67
C THR A 669 16.91 -3.30 30.56
N LEU A 670 16.61 -4.58 30.34
CA LEU A 670 15.29 -5.18 30.45
C LEU A 670 15.33 -6.26 31.54
N PRO A 671 14.21 -6.59 32.21
CA PRO A 671 14.17 -7.75 33.09
C PRO A 671 14.17 -9.04 32.26
N VAL A 672 14.07 -10.20 32.91
CA VAL A 672 13.72 -11.44 32.18
C VAL A 672 12.36 -11.29 31.49
N ARG A 673 12.17 -11.96 30.35
CA ARG A 673 10.99 -11.87 29.48
C ARG A 673 9.66 -12.05 30.22
N ALA A 674 9.62 -12.96 31.20
CA ALA A 674 8.45 -13.21 32.04
C ALA A 674 7.96 -11.96 32.81
N ARG A 675 8.77 -10.91 32.93
CA ARG A 675 8.48 -9.65 33.63
C ARG A 675 8.33 -8.45 32.68
N TYR A 676 8.31 -8.65 31.35
CA TYR A 676 8.14 -7.54 30.40
C TYR A 676 6.83 -6.78 30.57
N ALA A 677 5.72 -7.46 30.86
CA ALA A 677 4.45 -6.81 31.14
C ALA A 677 4.52 -5.92 32.39
N ASP A 678 5.16 -6.40 33.45
CA ASP A 678 5.35 -5.62 34.68
C ASP A 678 6.25 -4.40 34.45
N PHE A 679 7.33 -4.58 33.68
CA PHE A 679 8.21 -3.49 33.28
C PHE A 679 7.46 -2.44 32.44
N ALA A 680 6.60 -2.85 31.52
CA ALA A 680 5.76 -1.94 30.75
C ALA A 680 4.82 -1.12 31.65
N HIS A 681 4.25 -1.74 32.69
CA HIS A 681 3.48 -1.03 33.71
C HIS A 681 4.34 -0.05 34.52
N ALA A 682 5.55 -0.45 34.92
CA ALA A 682 6.50 0.41 35.61
C ALA A 682 6.87 1.64 34.76
N CYS A 683 7.14 1.46 33.46
CA CYS A 683 7.40 2.54 32.50
C CYS A 683 6.26 3.55 32.50
N ALA A 684 5.01 3.11 32.32
CA ALA A 684 3.86 4.00 32.28
C ALA A 684 3.65 4.75 33.59
N ARG A 685 3.83 4.08 34.74
CA ARG A 685 3.74 4.74 36.05
C ARG A 685 4.81 5.80 36.24
N TYR A 686 6.05 5.49 35.86
CA TYR A 686 7.13 6.47 35.93
C TYR A 686 6.84 7.70 35.06
N VAL A 687 6.36 7.50 33.83
CA VAL A 687 5.95 8.59 32.93
C VAL A 687 4.81 9.40 33.54
N GLN A 688 3.76 8.74 34.04
CA GLN A 688 2.60 9.39 34.67
C GLN A 688 2.99 10.27 35.87
N ASN A 689 4.00 9.87 36.63
CA ASN A 689 4.49 10.57 37.81
C ASN A 689 5.59 11.60 37.51
N SER A 690 6.01 11.72 36.25
CA SER A 690 7.06 12.65 35.83
C SER A 690 6.48 13.89 35.17
N GLN A 691 7.22 15.00 35.21
CA GLN A 691 6.82 16.25 34.57
C GLN A 691 7.97 16.90 33.81
N GLY A 692 7.66 17.66 32.77
CA GLY A 692 8.65 18.40 31.97
C GLY A 692 9.45 17.57 30.97
N ALA A 693 9.04 16.32 30.71
CA ALA A 693 9.57 15.45 29.67
C ALA A 693 8.43 14.77 28.89
N HIS A 694 8.61 14.60 27.58
CA HIS A 694 7.70 13.83 26.73
C HIS A 694 8.44 12.89 25.76
N ILE A 695 9.78 12.81 25.82
CA ILE A 695 10.59 11.93 24.97
C ILE A 695 11.18 10.81 25.84
N TRP A 696 10.77 9.57 25.57
CA TRP A 696 11.08 8.40 26.39
C TRP A 696 11.77 7.31 25.58
N ILE A 697 12.98 6.94 25.99
CA ILE A 697 13.73 5.80 25.44
C ILE A 697 13.45 4.58 26.31
N VAL A 698 13.10 3.43 25.72
CA VAL A 698 12.89 2.17 26.45
C VAL A 698 14.12 1.27 26.30
N GLY A 699 14.85 1.08 27.39
CA GLY A 699 16.09 0.30 27.44
C GLY A 699 17.25 0.93 26.67
N ASN A 700 18.36 0.20 26.57
CA ASN A 700 19.60 0.64 25.93
C ASN A 700 20.49 -0.55 25.56
N GLU A 701 21.18 -0.47 24.43
CA GLU A 701 22.23 -1.41 24.03
C GLU A 701 21.84 -2.88 24.23
N GLN A 702 20.59 -3.20 23.91
CA GLN A 702 19.93 -4.49 24.10
C GLN A 702 20.61 -5.67 23.36
N ASN A 703 21.57 -5.41 22.49
CA ASN A 703 22.40 -6.43 21.84
C ASN A 703 23.72 -6.72 22.60
N ASN A 704 24.08 -5.86 23.56
CA ASN A 704 25.25 -5.97 24.40
C ASN A 704 24.95 -6.89 25.59
N VAL A 705 25.67 -8.00 25.69
CA VAL A 705 25.46 -9.00 26.75
C VAL A 705 25.60 -8.47 28.18
N ARG A 706 26.29 -7.34 28.38
CA ARG A 706 26.37 -6.66 29.69
C ARG A 706 25.02 -6.09 30.13
N GLU A 707 24.18 -5.71 29.18
CA GLU A 707 22.85 -5.16 29.39
C GLU A 707 21.76 -6.24 29.45
N HIS A 708 22.13 -7.51 29.38
CA HIS A 708 21.18 -8.62 29.50
C HIS A 708 20.94 -8.98 30.97
N PRO A 709 19.78 -9.58 31.32
CA PRO A 709 19.56 -10.15 32.64
C PRO A 709 20.69 -11.11 33.03
N GLY A 710 21.38 -10.83 34.15
CA GLY A 710 22.54 -11.61 34.63
C GLY A 710 23.92 -11.11 34.13
N GLY A 711 23.94 -10.16 33.20
CA GLY A 711 25.16 -9.58 32.64
C GLY A 711 25.99 -10.54 31.79
N ALA A 712 27.19 -10.10 31.39
CA ALA A 712 28.04 -10.86 30.47
C ALA A 712 28.63 -12.14 31.11
N GLU A 713 28.92 -12.09 32.41
CA GLU A 713 29.58 -13.19 33.11
C GLU A 713 28.64 -14.34 33.41
N ASN A 714 27.45 -14.07 33.94
CA ASN A 714 26.48 -15.09 34.34
C ASN A 714 25.08 -14.77 33.78
N PRO A 715 24.91 -14.77 32.44
CA PRO A 715 23.64 -14.40 31.83
C PRO A 715 22.54 -15.37 32.27
N ILE A 716 21.40 -14.80 32.66
CA ILE A 716 20.15 -15.51 32.98
C ILE A 716 19.32 -15.69 31.71
N GLU A 717 19.30 -14.67 30.83
CA GLU A 717 18.57 -14.70 29.57
C GLU A 717 19.24 -13.76 28.56
N HIS A 718 19.23 -14.10 27.26
CA HIS A 718 19.67 -13.16 26.22
C HIS A 718 18.50 -12.44 25.56
N ILE A 719 18.67 -11.15 25.28
CA ILE A 719 17.66 -10.30 24.66
C ILE A 719 17.77 -10.38 23.14
N THR A 720 17.01 -11.28 22.49
CA THR A 720 16.94 -11.34 21.01
C THR A 720 16.26 -10.09 20.43
N PRO A 721 16.41 -9.79 19.12
CA PRO A 721 15.69 -8.69 18.47
C PRO A 721 14.18 -8.75 18.67
N GLN A 722 13.59 -9.94 18.58
CA GLN A 722 12.16 -10.21 18.78
C GLN A 722 11.74 -9.91 20.22
N MET A 723 12.55 -10.35 21.19
CA MET A 723 12.27 -10.13 22.62
C MET A 723 12.36 -8.65 22.99
N TYR A 724 13.33 -7.92 22.43
CA TYR A 724 13.41 -6.49 22.63
C TYR A 724 12.18 -5.78 22.03
N ALA A 725 11.80 -6.12 20.78
CA ALA A 725 10.63 -5.53 20.13
C ALA A 725 9.34 -5.80 20.92
N GLU A 726 9.17 -7.01 21.50
CA GLU A 726 8.05 -7.34 22.39
C GLU A 726 8.01 -6.44 23.63
N ALA A 727 9.14 -6.28 24.34
CA ALA A 727 9.22 -5.40 25.50
C ALA A 727 8.95 -3.93 25.13
N PHE A 728 9.49 -3.47 24.00
CA PHE A 728 9.29 -2.11 23.49
C PHE A 728 7.83 -1.85 23.15
N ASN A 729 7.17 -2.75 22.39
CA ASN A 729 5.77 -2.59 21.98
C ASN A 729 4.85 -2.54 23.22
N LEU A 730 5.08 -3.41 24.22
CA LEU A 730 4.35 -3.40 25.49
C LEU A 730 4.55 -2.08 26.24
N ALA A 731 5.79 -1.65 26.42
CA ALA A 731 6.10 -0.41 27.13
C ALA A 731 5.52 0.81 26.42
N ARG A 732 5.67 0.90 25.09
CA ARG A 732 5.09 2.00 24.29
C ARG A 732 3.58 2.05 24.42
N GLN A 733 2.89 0.92 24.31
CA GLN A 733 1.44 0.88 24.48
C GLN A 733 1.04 1.48 25.84
N ARG A 734 1.67 1.03 26.93
CA ARG A 734 1.36 1.52 28.29
C ARG A 734 1.72 2.98 28.51
N ILE A 735 2.84 3.45 27.96
CA ILE A 735 3.22 4.87 28.03
C ILE A 735 2.19 5.74 27.29
N LYS A 736 1.77 5.33 26.08
CA LYS A 736 0.77 6.06 25.29
C LYS A 736 -0.61 6.09 25.95
N GLU A 737 -0.96 5.12 26.79
CA GLU A 737 -2.20 5.12 27.58
C GLU A 737 -2.23 6.25 28.63
N VAL A 738 -1.07 6.65 29.17
CA VAL A 738 -0.97 7.70 30.21
C VAL A 738 -0.48 9.04 29.68
N GLN A 739 0.25 9.05 28.56
CA GLN A 739 0.74 10.24 27.86
C GLN A 739 0.63 10.05 26.33
N PRO A 740 -0.54 10.32 25.72
CA PRO A 740 -0.79 10.05 24.30
C PRO A 740 0.18 10.77 23.34
N GLU A 741 0.62 11.97 23.69
CA GLU A 741 1.54 12.80 22.91
C GLU A 741 3.03 12.43 23.08
N ALA A 742 3.36 11.48 23.96
CA ALA A 742 4.72 11.06 24.23
C ALA A 742 5.45 10.60 22.95
N ILE A 743 6.71 11.03 22.76
CA ILE A 743 7.61 10.48 21.75
C ILE A 743 8.32 9.27 22.37
N VAL A 744 7.86 8.06 22.05
CA VAL A 744 8.45 6.82 22.57
C VAL A 744 9.37 6.20 21.52
N VAL A 745 10.63 6.02 21.88
CA VAL A 745 11.71 5.59 20.97
C VAL A 745 12.42 4.35 21.51
N PRO A 746 12.85 3.41 20.63
CA PRO A 746 13.63 2.27 21.08
C PRO A 746 15.02 2.73 21.51
N GLY A 747 15.61 2.01 22.44
CA GLY A 747 17.01 2.09 22.86
C GLY A 747 17.96 1.77 21.72
N ALA A 748 19.11 2.45 21.75
CA ALA A 748 20.10 2.36 20.70
C ALA A 748 20.81 1.01 20.78
N VAL A 749 21.06 0.38 19.64
CA VAL A 749 21.91 -0.80 19.54
C VAL A 749 23.38 -0.37 19.73
N ASP A 750 24.15 -1.11 20.54
CA ASP A 750 25.61 -0.95 20.61
C ASP A 750 26.18 -1.34 19.25
N PRO A 751 26.72 -0.39 18.46
CA PRO A 751 27.16 -0.68 17.11
C PRO A 751 28.36 -1.64 17.10
N TYR A 752 29.15 -1.73 18.17
CA TYR A 752 30.42 -2.45 18.15
C TYR A 752 30.36 -3.80 18.87
N ASN A 753 29.25 -4.11 19.54
CA ASN A 753 29.14 -5.34 20.32
C ASN A 753 29.03 -6.60 19.46
N THR A 754 29.95 -7.54 19.67
CA THR A 754 29.88 -8.87 19.05
C THR A 754 30.25 -10.00 20.01
N TYR A 755 30.08 -9.77 21.32
CA TYR A 755 30.35 -10.78 22.33
C TYR A 755 29.50 -12.04 22.09
N SER A 756 30.08 -13.20 22.39
CA SER A 756 29.39 -14.49 22.28
C SER A 756 28.31 -14.62 23.34
N TRP A 757 27.14 -15.09 22.91
CA TRP A 757 25.98 -15.32 23.77
C TRP A 757 26.04 -16.72 24.39
N LYS A 758 26.47 -16.82 25.66
CA LYS A 758 26.72 -18.08 26.38
C LYS A 758 25.53 -19.05 26.36
N LEU A 759 24.30 -18.58 26.58
CA LEU A 759 23.09 -19.42 26.59
C LEU A 759 22.62 -19.81 25.17
N SER A 760 23.17 -19.18 24.13
CA SER A 760 22.86 -19.44 22.72
C SER A 760 23.99 -20.19 22.02
N GLY A 761 24.66 -21.11 22.74
CA GLY A 761 25.77 -21.88 22.17
C GLY A 761 26.97 -21.03 21.74
N ASN A 762 27.21 -19.91 22.41
CA ASN A 762 28.27 -18.93 22.10
C ASN A 762 28.14 -18.26 20.72
N GLN A 763 26.93 -18.21 20.15
CA GLN A 763 26.66 -17.47 18.92
C GLN A 763 27.03 -15.98 19.06
N ARG A 764 27.59 -15.40 18.00
CA ARG A 764 27.84 -13.95 17.89
C ARG A 764 26.77 -13.32 17.00
N ASN A 765 26.36 -12.09 17.32
CA ASN A 765 25.40 -11.33 16.53
C ASN A 765 26.04 -10.13 15.86
N ARG A 766 25.52 -9.80 14.67
CA ARG A 766 25.92 -8.63 13.88
C ARG A 766 25.05 -7.43 14.28
N PRO A 767 25.59 -6.33 14.82
CA PRO A 767 24.79 -5.22 15.33
C PRO A 767 23.80 -4.63 14.32
N LEU A 768 24.23 -4.47 13.06
CA LEU A 768 23.35 -3.92 12.02
C LEU A 768 22.20 -4.87 11.65
N GLU A 769 22.43 -6.18 11.71
CA GLU A 769 21.37 -7.17 11.45
C GLU A 769 20.42 -7.28 12.65
N TYR A 770 20.94 -7.25 13.88
CA TYR A 770 20.12 -7.13 15.09
C TYR A 770 19.17 -5.92 14.99
N PHE A 771 19.70 -4.76 14.59
CA PHE A 771 18.91 -3.54 14.44
C PHE A 771 17.80 -3.67 13.39
N LYS A 772 18.10 -4.24 12.21
CA LYS A 772 17.10 -4.45 11.14
C LYS A 772 16.01 -5.43 11.57
N GLU A 773 16.39 -6.55 12.19
CA GLU A 773 15.45 -7.55 12.69
C GLU A 773 14.56 -6.95 13.77
N MET A 774 15.15 -6.25 14.74
CA MET A 774 14.43 -5.56 15.81
C MET A 774 13.37 -4.61 15.24
N LEU A 775 13.77 -3.74 14.30
CA LEU A 775 12.87 -2.81 13.62
C LEU A 775 11.77 -3.53 12.82
N SER A 776 12.00 -4.75 12.33
CA SER A 776 10.96 -5.51 11.61
C SER A 776 9.83 -6.03 12.50
N TYR A 777 10.07 -6.18 13.81
CA TYR A 777 9.10 -6.66 14.80
C TYR A 777 8.48 -5.54 15.65
N ILE A 778 8.94 -4.30 15.52
CA ILE A 778 8.30 -3.15 16.17
C ILE A 778 7.05 -2.74 15.40
N ASP A 779 5.93 -2.67 16.12
CA ASP A 779 4.61 -2.37 15.56
C ASP A 779 4.54 -0.89 15.13
N ASP A 780 4.96 0.01 16.02
CA ASP A 780 4.94 1.46 15.82
C ASP A 780 5.95 2.16 16.75
N LEU A 781 6.47 3.32 16.34
CA LEU A 781 7.46 4.13 17.09
C LEU A 781 7.37 5.61 16.71
N ASP A 782 7.89 6.50 17.57
CA ASP A 782 7.81 7.95 17.34
C ASP A 782 9.15 8.59 16.92
N GLY A 783 10.24 7.82 16.98
CA GLY A 783 11.61 8.24 16.68
C GLY A 783 12.60 7.09 16.87
N ILE A 784 13.87 7.32 16.53
CA ILE A 784 14.92 6.28 16.56
C ILE A 784 16.14 6.82 17.30
N THR A 785 16.70 6.02 18.21
CA THR A 785 17.98 6.35 18.85
C THR A 785 19.13 5.58 18.23
N LEU A 786 20.30 6.21 18.15
CA LEU A 786 21.54 5.63 17.64
C LEU A 786 22.70 6.02 18.56
N HIS A 787 23.74 5.18 18.61
CA HIS A 787 25.03 5.53 19.23
C HIS A 787 26.14 5.54 18.17
N THR A 788 27.15 6.39 18.34
CA THR A 788 28.34 6.38 17.47
C THR A 788 29.54 7.00 18.17
N TYR A 789 30.74 6.46 17.93
CA TYR A 789 31.93 6.82 18.70
C TYR A 789 33.17 6.82 17.81
N THR A 790 34.28 7.39 18.28
CA THR A 790 35.61 7.04 17.75
C THR A 790 36.35 6.15 18.74
N HIS A 791 37.26 5.30 18.28
CA HIS A 791 37.96 4.42 19.20
C HIS A 791 39.08 5.13 20.01
N TRP A 792 39.58 6.26 19.53
CA TRP A 792 40.52 7.14 20.23
C TRP A 792 40.33 8.61 19.80
N LEU A 793 41.01 9.55 20.45
CA LEU A 793 40.91 11.00 20.22
C LEU A 793 41.72 11.43 18.98
N ASP A 794 41.28 11.01 17.80
CA ASP A 794 41.76 11.50 16.51
C ASP A 794 40.59 12.12 15.74
N VAL A 795 40.68 13.42 15.48
CA VAL A 795 39.67 14.21 14.76
C VAL A 795 39.40 13.64 13.37
N GLY A 796 40.42 13.05 12.72
CA GLY A 796 40.28 12.45 11.40
C GLY A 796 39.33 11.24 11.37
N LEU A 797 39.10 10.57 12.50
CA LEU A 797 38.18 9.43 12.59
C LEU A 797 36.71 9.82 12.53
N ILE A 798 36.38 11.09 12.75
CA ILE A 798 35.01 11.58 12.63
C ILE A 798 34.46 11.36 11.22
N THR A 799 35.28 11.58 10.19
CA THR A 799 34.88 11.48 8.77
C THR A 799 35.44 10.27 8.06
N ARG A 800 36.36 9.52 8.67
CA ARG A 800 37.00 8.37 8.02
C ARG A 800 36.03 7.19 7.99
N PRO A 801 35.79 6.56 6.82
CA PRO A 801 35.00 5.34 6.71
C PRO A 801 35.85 4.12 7.12
N THR A 802 36.33 4.12 8.37
CA THR A 802 37.16 3.02 8.90
C THR A 802 36.35 1.73 8.90
N VAL A 803 36.93 0.65 8.39
CA VAL A 803 36.29 -0.68 8.39
C VAL A 803 36.82 -1.51 9.56
N PHE A 804 35.99 -2.42 10.07
CA PHE A 804 36.41 -3.38 11.08
C PHE A 804 37.52 -4.29 10.56
N GLN A 805 38.40 -4.72 11.46
CA GLN A 805 39.46 -5.69 11.16
C GLN A 805 39.09 -7.14 11.49
N ASP A 806 38.04 -7.36 12.28
CA ASP A 806 37.52 -8.70 12.56
C ASP A 806 36.83 -9.27 11.31
N PRO A 807 37.23 -10.44 10.77
CA PRO A 807 36.58 -11.08 9.62
C PRO A 807 35.08 -11.31 9.77
N PHE A 808 34.59 -11.48 11.00
CA PHE A 808 33.16 -11.55 11.28
C PHE A 808 32.47 -10.24 10.86
N LEU A 809 33.14 -9.10 11.01
CA LEU A 809 32.66 -7.76 10.68
C LEU A 809 33.23 -7.20 9.35
N GLN A 810 34.31 -7.78 8.78
CA GLN A 810 34.92 -7.36 7.50
C GLN A 810 34.03 -7.69 6.28
N PRO A 811 33.95 -6.84 5.24
CA PRO A 811 33.06 -7.10 4.09
C PRO A 811 33.67 -7.88 2.92
N GLY A 812 32.90 -8.90 2.51
CA GLY A 812 32.81 -9.55 1.19
C GLY A 812 31.36 -10.01 0.88
N THR A 813 30.39 -9.50 1.65
CA THR A 813 28.93 -9.54 1.43
C THR A 813 28.39 -8.12 1.80
N PRO A 814 27.07 -7.83 1.91
CA PRO A 814 26.53 -6.55 2.44
C PRO A 814 26.97 -6.16 3.88
N LYS A 815 28.09 -6.72 4.37
CA LYS A 815 28.54 -6.71 5.76
C LYS A 815 28.91 -5.31 6.20
N GLU A 816 28.02 -4.83 7.05
CA GLU A 816 28.31 -4.10 8.26
C GLU A 816 28.93 -2.72 8.16
N HIS A 817 28.65 -1.98 9.21
CA HIS A 817 28.80 -0.54 9.34
C HIS A 817 30.26 -0.16 9.62
N HIS A 818 30.52 1.14 9.75
CA HIS A 818 31.88 1.65 9.97
C HIS A 818 32.33 1.45 11.41
N TYR A 819 33.63 1.25 11.60
CA TYR A 819 34.25 1.01 12.91
C TYR A 819 34.24 2.26 13.81
N ASP A 820 34.42 3.45 13.25
CA ASP A 820 34.44 4.69 14.04
C ASP A 820 33.13 5.48 13.87
N PHE A 821 33.22 6.81 13.87
CA PHE A 821 32.09 7.72 13.98
C PHE A 821 31.14 7.63 12.78
N GLN A 822 31.57 7.09 11.65
CA GLN A 822 30.70 6.93 10.49
C GLN A 822 29.65 5.80 10.68
N ALA A 823 29.69 5.04 11.79
CA ALA A 823 28.77 3.94 12.08
C ALA A 823 27.30 4.36 11.94
N TYR A 824 26.92 5.54 12.47
CA TYR A 824 25.53 6.02 12.47
C TYR A 824 24.90 6.03 11.06
N ARG A 825 25.70 6.27 10.01
CA ARG A 825 25.17 6.36 8.64
C ARG A 825 24.58 5.05 8.14
N ALA A 826 25.21 3.92 8.47
CA ALA A 826 24.72 2.62 8.05
C ALA A 826 23.43 2.24 8.79
N PHE A 827 23.34 2.55 10.07
CA PHE A 827 22.11 2.36 10.86
C PHE A 827 21.00 3.30 10.38
N ALA A 828 21.29 4.58 10.18
CA ALA A 828 20.36 5.55 9.62
C ALA A 828 19.85 5.12 8.23
N GLU A 829 20.73 4.64 7.35
CA GLU A 829 20.33 4.13 6.03
C GLU A 829 19.44 2.89 6.11
N ALA A 830 19.62 2.03 7.13
CA ALA A 830 18.87 0.80 7.32
C ALA A 830 17.45 1.00 7.88
N ILE A 831 17.08 2.21 8.30
CA ILE A 831 15.74 2.54 8.79
C ILE A 831 14.70 2.29 7.67
N PRO A 832 13.64 1.49 7.93
CA PRO A 832 12.57 1.21 6.97
C PRO A 832 11.83 2.46 6.48
N GLU A 833 11.28 2.38 5.26
CA GLU A 833 10.53 3.48 4.63
C GLU A 833 9.44 4.07 5.54
N LYS A 834 8.67 3.22 6.23
CA LYS A 834 7.57 3.62 7.11
C LYS A 834 7.98 4.54 8.27
N TRP A 835 9.28 4.67 8.53
CA TRP A 835 9.84 5.49 9.61
C TRP A 835 10.91 6.48 9.15
N ARG A 836 11.01 6.74 7.83
CA ARG A 836 11.97 7.69 7.25
C ARG A 836 11.67 9.16 7.57
N ASP A 837 10.44 9.44 7.96
CA ASP A 837 9.93 10.74 8.39
C ASP A 837 10.14 10.99 9.90
N ARG A 838 10.54 9.96 10.66
CA ARG A 838 10.73 10.05 12.11
C ARG A 838 12.09 10.64 12.49
N PRO A 839 12.18 11.38 13.61
CA PRO A 839 13.44 11.95 14.07
C PRO A 839 14.45 10.87 14.50
N ILE A 840 15.73 11.16 14.26
CA ILE A 840 16.86 10.39 14.81
C ILE A 840 17.48 11.17 15.98
N TYR A 841 17.78 10.49 17.08
CA TYR A 841 18.48 11.03 18.24
C TYR A 841 19.79 10.26 18.42
N ILE A 842 20.94 10.90 18.29
CA ILE A 842 22.21 10.26 18.67
C ILE A 842 22.42 10.53 20.16
N THR A 843 22.10 9.54 20.99
CA THR A 843 21.96 9.68 22.44
C THR A 843 23.24 9.47 23.21
N GLU A 844 24.28 8.94 22.56
CA GLU A 844 25.63 8.78 23.12
C GLU A 844 26.69 8.92 22.03
N THR A 845 27.73 9.71 22.33
CA THR A 845 28.97 9.80 21.58
C THR A 845 30.16 10.23 22.45
N ASN A 846 31.33 9.67 22.16
CA ASN A 846 32.63 10.03 22.75
C ASN A 846 33.77 9.34 21.96
N HIS A 847 35.00 9.54 22.40
CA HIS A 847 36.09 8.61 22.06
C HIS A 847 36.24 7.54 23.16
N TRP A 848 36.53 6.28 22.79
CA TRP A 848 36.61 5.18 23.75
C TRP A 848 37.89 5.24 24.61
N VAL A 849 39.06 5.23 23.96
CA VAL A 849 40.36 5.26 24.61
C VAL A 849 40.87 6.71 24.77
N ALA A 850 41.39 7.04 25.93
CA ALA A 850 42.06 8.28 26.30
C ALA A 850 43.48 8.39 25.69
N LEU A 851 43.57 8.23 24.37
CA LEU A 851 44.79 8.36 23.58
C LEU A 851 44.51 9.18 22.31
N GLU A 852 45.54 9.82 21.75
CA GLU A 852 45.46 10.50 20.45
C GLU A 852 45.82 9.59 19.27
N HIS A 853 46.06 8.30 19.53
CA HIS A 853 46.46 7.31 18.54
C HIS A 853 45.86 5.95 18.87
N GLN A 854 45.87 5.04 17.89
CA GLN A 854 45.49 3.65 18.10
C GLN A 854 46.34 3.03 19.22
N PRO A 855 45.74 2.30 20.18
CA PRO A 855 46.47 1.58 21.19
C PRO A 855 47.48 0.60 20.57
N ARG A 856 48.69 0.55 21.12
CA ARG A 856 49.77 -0.33 20.64
C ARG A 856 49.88 -1.64 21.42
N ASN A 857 49.23 -1.72 22.57
CA ASN A 857 49.26 -2.85 23.48
C ASN A 857 48.08 -2.80 24.46
N SER A 858 47.87 -3.89 25.19
CA SER A 858 46.77 -4.05 26.15
C SER A 858 46.78 -3.07 27.33
N ASN A 859 47.93 -2.51 27.70
CA ASN A 859 47.99 -1.48 28.73
C ASN A 859 47.44 -0.14 28.23
N GLU A 860 47.67 0.18 26.96
CA GLU A 860 47.09 1.35 26.30
C GLU A 860 45.58 1.19 26.06
N GLU A 861 45.12 -0.01 25.71
CA GLU A 861 43.69 -0.30 25.51
C GLU A 861 42.84 -0.07 26.78
N ARG A 862 43.45 -0.21 27.97
CA ARG A 862 42.80 0.00 29.28
C ARG A 862 42.66 1.46 29.67
N LYS A 863 43.31 2.39 28.96
CA LYS A 863 43.22 3.83 29.24
C LYS A 863 41.93 4.37 28.64
N VAL A 864 40.80 4.14 29.28
CA VAL A 864 39.48 4.60 28.79
C VAL A 864 39.12 5.98 29.34
N GLY A 865 38.16 6.67 28.71
CA GLY A 865 37.62 7.95 29.19
C GLY A 865 37.98 9.16 28.33
N TRP A 866 37.38 10.31 28.64
CA TRP A 866 37.71 11.58 27.98
C TRP A 866 39.11 12.07 28.35
N MET A 867 39.75 12.76 27.40
CA MET A 867 40.95 13.55 27.70
C MET A 867 40.58 15.01 27.91
N ASP A 868 41.18 15.68 28.89
CA ASP A 868 41.03 17.13 29.09
C ASP A 868 41.79 17.91 28.01
N LYS A 869 41.25 17.95 26.78
CA LYS A 869 41.90 18.57 25.62
C LYS A 869 40.91 19.31 24.74
N ASP A 870 41.32 20.50 24.32
CA ASP A 870 40.74 21.26 23.22
C ASP A 870 41.36 20.79 21.90
N LYS A 871 40.89 19.62 21.42
CA LYS A 871 41.47 18.96 20.24
C LYS A 871 40.71 19.31 18.95
N GLY A 872 39.48 19.84 19.07
CA GLY A 872 38.57 20.04 17.96
C GLY A 872 37.71 18.81 17.63
N TRP A 873 37.71 17.80 18.50
CA TRP A 873 36.93 16.57 18.27
C TRP A 873 35.44 16.87 18.38
N VAL A 874 35.03 17.63 19.41
CA VAL A 874 33.63 17.99 19.64
C VAL A 874 33.12 18.86 18.49
N GLN A 875 33.90 19.88 18.10
CA GLN A 875 33.61 20.71 16.92
C GLN A 875 33.40 19.85 15.65
N ALA A 876 34.31 18.90 15.40
CA ALA A 876 34.23 18.04 14.22
C ALA A 876 33.02 17.10 14.23
N ALA A 877 32.69 16.52 15.38
CA ALA A 877 31.54 15.63 15.56
C ALA A 877 30.22 16.36 15.27
N TYR A 878 30.02 17.55 15.84
CA TYR A 878 28.84 18.37 15.54
C TYR A 878 28.81 18.84 14.09
N ALA A 879 29.94 19.24 13.53
CA ALA A 879 30.03 19.60 12.11
C ALA A 879 29.68 18.43 11.18
N GLU A 880 30.00 17.18 11.56
CA GLU A 880 29.61 15.99 10.79
C GLU A 880 28.11 15.76 10.79
N ILE A 881 27.46 15.87 11.95
CA ILE A 881 26.00 15.74 12.03
C ILE A 881 25.30 16.90 11.31
N GLN A 882 25.85 18.12 11.38
CA GLN A 882 25.37 19.24 10.56
C GLN A 882 25.52 18.95 9.06
N ARG A 883 26.64 18.37 8.61
CA ARG A 883 26.84 17.96 7.22
C ARG A 883 25.77 16.95 6.80
N TRP A 884 25.50 15.94 7.63
CA TRP A 884 24.40 14.99 7.39
C TRP A 884 23.04 15.69 7.27
N ASN A 885 22.67 16.53 8.24
CA ASN A 885 21.39 17.24 8.21
C ASN A 885 21.25 18.20 7.02
N SER A 886 22.37 18.70 6.50
CA SER A 886 22.43 19.54 5.30
C SER A 886 22.47 18.74 3.99
N THR A 887 22.65 17.41 4.05
CA THR A 887 22.54 16.56 2.87
C THR A 887 21.10 16.56 2.37
N PRO A 888 20.87 16.83 1.07
CA PRO A 888 19.55 16.84 0.47
C PRO A 888 18.73 15.60 0.81
N HIS A 889 17.53 15.82 1.34
CA HIS A 889 16.55 14.79 1.70
C HIS A 889 16.99 13.77 2.77
N ALA A 890 18.11 13.97 3.47
CA ALA A 890 18.54 13.09 4.55
C ALA A 890 17.57 13.12 5.73
N GLN A 891 17.22 11.96 6.30
CA GLN A 891 16.45 11.88 7.56
C GLN A 891 17.18 12.67 8.66
N GLN A 892 16.45 13.51 9.40
CA GLN A 892 17.07 14.51 10.27
C GLN A 892 17.47 13.95 11.62
N ILE A 893 18.68 14.30 12.07
CA ILE A 893 19.22 14.00 13.39
C ILE A 893 18.99 15.23 14.28
N HIS A 894 18.16 15.08 15.30
CA HIS A 894 17.73 16.17 16.18
C HIS A 894 18.78 16.54 17.21
N CYS A 895 19.58 15.56 17.67
CA CYS A 895 20.63 15.79 18.65
C CYS A 895 21.82 14.85 18.49
N LEU A 896 22.98 15.29 18.99
CA LEU A 896 24.17 14.49 19.25
C LEU A 896 24.63 14.76 20.69
N LEU A 897 24.52 13.75 21.55
CA LEU A 897 24.79 13.90 22.98
C LEU A 897 26.17 13.39 23.37
N LEU A 898 27.00 14.27 23.94
CA LEU A 898 28.29 13.90 24.48
C LEU A 898 28.11 13.05 25.75
N TYR A 899 28.68 11.85 25.77
CA TYR A 899 28.67 10.95 26.92
C TYR A 899 29.91 11.20 27.79
N ARG A 900 29.83 11.72 29.02
CA ARG A 900 28.66 12.19 29.78
C ARG A 900 29.06 13.27 30.79
N TRP A 901 28.12 14.02 31.36
CA TRP A 901 28.48 15.14 32.26
C TRP A 901 29.16 14.68 33.56
N THR A 902 28.54 13.76 34.31
CA THR A 902 29.06 13.20 35.57
C THR A 902 28.95 11.68 35.57
N GLY A 903 29.80 10.98 36.33
CA GLY A 903 29.72 9.53 36.52
C GLY A 903 31.06 8.81 36.43
N ASP A 904 31.26 8.08 35.34
CA ASP A 904 32.37 7.16 35.11
C ASP A 904 33.62 7.84 34.50
N ALA A 905 34.51 7.05 33.90
CA ALA A 905 35.74 7.54 33.25
C ALA A 905 35.47 8.55 32.12
N TRP A 906 34.23 8.65 31.63
CA TRP A 906 33.81 9.62 30.61
C TRP A 906 33.11 10.85 31.21
N ALA A 907 33.24 11.13 32.51
CA ALA A 907 32.73 12.36 33.12
C ALA A 907 33.46 13.63 32.59
N ILE A 908 32.68 14.60 32.08
CA ILE A 908 33.17 15.84 31.46
C ILE A 908 33.18 17.04 32.43
N GLU A 909 32.43 17.00 33.55
CA GLU A 909 32.23 18.13 34.47
C GLU A 909 33.52 18.88 34.87
N ARG A 910 34.66 18.18 34.95
CA ARG A 910 35.94 18.73 35.43
C ARG A 910 36.97 18.96 34.33
N LEU A 911 36.61 18.78 33.06
CA LEU A 911 37.53 18.84 31.92
C LEU A 911 37.47 20.22 31.26
N GLY A 912 38.15 21.20 31.86
CA GLY A 912 38.09 22.61 31.44
C GLY A 912 38.55 22.86 30.00
N ARG A 913 39.55 22.14 29.51
CA ARG A 913 40.03 22.23 28.11
C ARG A 913 39.04 21.57 27.16
N LEU A 914 38.38 20.49 27.56
CA LEU A 914 37.28 19.92 26.79
C LEU A 914 36.07 20.89 26.73
N HIS A 915 35.79 21.62 27.82
CA HIS A 915 34.75 22.66 27.82
C HIS A 915 35.05 23.78 26.83
N GLU A 916 36.33 24.13 26.61
CA GLU A 916 36.72 25.08 25.56
C GLU A 916 36.35 24.56 24.16
N ASP A 917 36.58 23.26 23.87
CA ASP A 917 36.18 22.62 22.60
C ASP A 917 34.65 22.68 22.42
N ILE A 918 33.89 22.37 23.48
CA ILE A 918 32.42 22.48 23.49
C ILE A 918 31.98 23.92 23.21
N ARG A 919 32.54 24.91 23.91
CA ARG A 919 32.17 26.32 23.72
C ARG A 919 32.46 26.83 22.30
N LYS A 920 33.53 26.33 21.66
CA LYS A 920 33.83 26.61 20.25
C LYS A 920 32.83 25.95 19.30
N ALA A 921 32.40 24.72 19.58
CA ALA A 921 31.33 24.09 18.81
C ALA A 921 30.02 24.90 18.89
N LEU A 922 29.70 25.44 20.07
CA LEU A 922 28.53 26.29 20.30
C LEU A 922 28.56 27.65 19.60
N ASP A 923 29.71 28.09 19.07
CA ASP A 923 29.78 29.30 18.24
C ASP A 923 29.09 29.12 16.88
N HIS A 924 28.90 27.87 16.43
CA HIS A 924 28.22 27.55 15.19
C HIS A 924 26.70 27.42 15.34
N ASP A 925 25.94 27.78 14.31
CA ASP A 925 24.49 27.63 14.28
C ASP A 925 24.08 26.30 13.62
N TYR A 926 24.29 25.19 14.35
CA TYR A 926 23.95 23.85 13.86
C TYR A 926 22.57 23.43 14.34
N ARG A 927 21.66 23.23 13.39
CA ARG A 927 20.25 22.91 13.63
C ARG A 927 19.79 21.81 12.69
N TRP A 928 18.85 21.01 13.16
CA TRP A 928 18.08 20.17 12.26
C TRP A 928 17.18 21.04 11.39
N ARG A 929 16.71 20.48 10.26
CA ARG A 929 16.05 21.22 9.19
C ARG A 929 14.68 20.63 8.92
N ARG A 930 13.68 21.47 8.67
CA ARG A 930 12.34 21.04 8.24
C ARG A 930 11.89 21.76 6.99
#